data_AF-A0A359CTF2-F1
#
_entry.id   AF-A0A359CTF2-F1
#
_cell.length_a   1.000
_cell.length_b   1.000
_cell.length_c   1.000
_cell.angle_alpha   90.00
_cell.angle_beta   90.00
_cell.angle_gamma   90.00
#
_symmetry.space_group_name_H-M   'P 1'
#
loop_
_entity.id
_entity.type
_entity.pdbx_description
1 polymer ?
#
loop_
_entity_poly.entity_id
_entity_poly.type
_entity_poly.pdbx_seq_one_letter_code
_entity_poly.pdbx_strand_id
1 'polypeptide(L)'
;MKNLLLIFLCFPIFINGQSLSPWFYEDNHPYCYDSLNTSKTYDYVPNGLQFTPKDNFKGLIIFVNFQGSYSNAPNSITVNGWNHDNVDLSKNYISTVQSDGTALDYFYSNNSQFAQYANNPNVKNISKFYHEMSMQQFYFTSEVYKRNNQVFSVSIDPTDANSWYNLNYKVMQKILSDDSSFNWAPYDNRKNNPYYDFDNTDTITNPPDSIPDYIVFIYKYNAAIGNHLYSNGLTPTNMNTWSGSGGGLASASLSSPINFNGYSFDGCGYTHCLGEASLVGLFIHEVAHNIYGSPHYSGANTVSGAYFFPENGWSMMNLGFGAFSSALGWERWYLDWIDIKSNNQTIFSNIFTSTDLTANGEYILSDFITTGDVVRIKIPNGTGRNQYLWLENHQGVSIFDSRFAINNGDDEPFSPSPRGLVAYIDAINDDKSNTYIFDAGAGGIKYLDSQGKYDYSWDSIYSSPNHLWGNRIYNYHIDNNNPISGQMPCNAIMSNYNYDTVITKVFYTNSTPVDDEAYWLIKRDGTYTDDMLQSNINFPVGSRLGISSSPMLVNYPNYSSTTFQGTYFINGISVEVLEQYSDGRIKIKVRFNDIDVTQNLRWCGKIELNDITENTNPDIIITTNKTLTIDKSGTPNRHTLYNDQFINPTIFSCLNNSYFKMNNTSFVNVDNGSTLSLKSGSKYEVNSGAILRIRSGSTLVIEQGSQLLINDGGQVIIEGTGKLDYQGGTITLNGSNAKLEIAGNLTIAANKTFTFSGSGYVKFSSTASSANNITANAGSA
;
A
#
# COMPACT_ATOMS: atom_id res chain seq x y z
N MET A 1 -8.84 27.64 42.24
CA MET A 1 -9.14 26.27 41.78
C MET A 1 -8.13 25.98 40.67
N LYS A 2 -6.90 25.49 40.82
CA LYS A 2 -6.18 24.55 41.71
C LYS A 2 -6.70 23.11 41.72
N ASN A 3 -6.23 22.33 40.72
CA ASN A 3 -5.63 20.97 40.76
C ASN A 3 -5.85 20.33 39.36
N LEU A 4 -4.92 20.35 38.40
CA LEU A 4 -3.60 19.71 38.31
C LEU A 4 -3.67 18.20 38.05
N LEU A 5 -3.78 17.82 36.77
CA LEU A 5 -3.25 16.58 36.19
C LEU A 5 -3.07 16.81 34.67
N LEU A 6 -1.93 17.37 34.27
CA LEU A 6 -1.47 17.39 32.87
C LEU A 6 -0.39 16.31 32.75
N ILE A 7 -0.67 15.28 31.96
CA ILE A 7 0.33 14.32 31.50
C ILE A 7 0.91 14.90 30.20
N PHE A 8 2.22 15.14 30.20
CA PHE A 8 3.01 15.69 29.09
C PHE A 8 3.21 14.65 27.98
N LEU A 9 2.86 15.01 26.74
CA LEU A 9 3.33 14.39 25.49
C LEU A 9 3.41 15.48 24.43
N CYS A 10 4.59 16.05 24.20
CA CYS A 10 4.83 17.08 23.17
C CYS A 10 6.17 16.81 22.46
N PHE A 11 6.19 16.84 21.12
CA PHE A 11 7.30 16.46 20.22
C PHE A 11 7.76 17.65 19.37
N PRO A 12 9.08 17.90 19.19
CA PRO A 12 9.53 18.59 17.96
C PRO A 12 10.80 18.07 17.26
N ILE A 13 10.64 17.85 15.93
CA ILE A 13 11.43 18.29 14.74
C ILE A 13 12.94 18.03 14.60
N PHE A 14 13.36 17.37 13.50
CA PHE A 14 14.47 17.79 12.61
C PHE A 14 14.24 17.39 11.13
N ILE A 15 14.91 18.14 10.24
CA ILE A 15 14.58 18.51 8.86
C ILE A 15 15.28 17.62 7.81
N ASN A 16 14.52 17.08 6.85
CA ASN A 16 14.80 17.02 5.40
C ASN A 16 13.60 16.36 4.71
N GLY A 17 13.15 16.88 3.55
CA GLY A 17 12.22 16.27 2.57
C GLY A 17 10.90 15.68 3.09
N GLN A 18 9.74 16.04 2.52
CA GLN A 18 8.50 15.27 2.81
C GLN A 18 8.58 13.79 2.37
N SER A 19 9.63 13.39 1.66
CA SER A 19 9.98 11.99 1.40
C SER A 19 10.52 11.25 2.63
N LEU A 20 10.80 11.96 3.73
CA LEU A 20 11.47 11.41 4.90
C LEU A 20 10.60 11.62 6.15
N SER A 21 9.59 10.75 6.28
CA SER A 21 8.91 10.58 7.56
C SER A 21 9.93 10.10 8.60
N PRO A 22 10.04 10.75 9.78
CA PRO A 22 11.02 10.38 10.81
C PRO A 22 10.76 9.02 11.49
N TRP A 23 9.76 8.27 11.04
CA TRP A 23 9.22 7.15 11.83
C TRP A 23 9.77 5.78 11.49
N PHE A 24 10.42 5.58 10.34
CA PHE A 24 11.09 4.32 10.00
C PHE A 24 12.22 4.59 9.00
N TYR A 25 13.47 4.53 9.45
CA TYR A 25 14.64 4.57 8.58
C TYR A 25 15.37 3.23 8.62
N GLU A 26 15.53 2.62 7.45
CA GLU A 26 16.45 1.51 7.19
C GLU A 26 16.22 0.25 8.05
N ASP A 27 15.51 -0.71 7.47
CA ASP A 27 15.54 -2.12 7.89
C ASP A 27 16.40 -2.87 6.86
N ASN A 28 17.37 -3.67 7.35
CA ASN A 28 18.17 -4.51 6.47
C ASN A 28 18.03 -5.96 6.90
N HIS A 29 17.53 -6.77 6.00
CA HIS A 29 17.45 -8.19 6.23
C HIS A 29 18.83 -8.82 5.95
N PRO A 30 19.50 -9.49 6.92
CA PRO A 30 20.49 -10.48 6.53
C PRO A 30 19.71 -11.56 5.78
N TYR A 31 19.89 -11.68 4.46
CA TYR A 31 19.25 -12.69 3.61
C TYR A 31 19.06 -14.02 4.36
N CYS A 32 17.85 -14.26 4.91
CA CYS A 32 17.50 -15.54 5.51
C CYS A 32 16.78 -16.45 4.52
N TYR A 33 16.78 -16.07 3.23
CA TYR A 33 16.63 -17.05 2.16
C TYR A 33 17.88 -17.89 2.14
N ASP A 34 17.88 -18.88 3.02
CA ASP A 34 18.83 -19.93 2.92
C ASP A 34 18.51 -20.71 1.64
N SER A 35 19.28 -20.43 0.60
CA SER A 35 19.39 -21.27 -0.59
C SER A 35 19.80 -22.74 -0.27
N LEU A 36 20.02 -23.09 1.01
CA LEU A 36 20.47 -24.41 1.45
C LEU A 36 19.38 -25.41 1.79
N ASN A 37 18.07 -25.12 1.68
CA ASN A 37 17.06 -26.15 1.98
C ASN A 37 16.19 -26.55 0.78
N THR A 38 16.81 -27.25 -0.17
CA THR A 38 16.16 -27.91 -1.32
C THR A 38 15.37 -29.18 -0.94
N SER A 39 15.15 -29.43 0.35
CA SER A 39 14.53 -30.65 0.88
C SER A 39 13.19 -30.44 1.60
N LYS A 40 12.58 -29.26 1.50
CA LYS A 40 11.30 -28.98 2.16
C LYS A 40 10.15 -29.77 1.55
N THR A 41 9.25 -30.23 2.41
CA THR A 41 8.13 -31.09 2.01
C THR A 41 6.86 -30.27 1.75
N TYR A 42 6.61 -29.22 2.55
CA TYR A 42 5.45 -28.33 2.43
C TYR A 42 5.73 -26.94 3.05
N ASP A 43 5.86 -25.89 2.26
CA ASP A 43 5.87 -24.51 2.78
C ASP A 43 4.43 -24.04 3.08
N TYR A 44 4.17 -23.58 4.30
CA TYR A 44 2.87 -23.04 4.72
C TYR A 44 3.05 -21.83 5.65
N VAL A 45 2.71 -20.65 5.17
CA VAL A 45 2.96 -19.36 5.85
C VAL A 45 2.44 -19.32 7.29
N PRO A 46 1.24 -19.85 7.63
CA PRO A 46 0.77 -19.84 9.01
C PRO A 46 1.64 -20.60 10.00
N ASN A 47 2.55 -21.48 9.55
CA ASN A 47 3.58 -22.09 10.41
C ASN A 47 4.65 -21.08 10.83
N GLY A 48 4.77 -19.96 10.12
CA GLY A 48 5.67 -18.85 10.38
C GLY A 48 7.12 -19.10 9.96
N LEU A 49 7.92 -18.03 9.92
CA LEU A 49 9.33 -18.06 9.55
C LEU A 49 10.21 -18.42 10.77
N GLN A 50 10.24 -17.54 11.78
CA GLN A 50 10.97 -17.77 13.04
C GLN A 50 10.11 -18.46 14.11
N PHE A 51 8.80 -18.25 14.10
CA PHE A 51 7.86 -18.92 14.99
C PHE A 51 6.43 -18.94 14.45
N THR A 52 5.61 -19.89 14.91
CA THR A 52 4.18 -19.96 14.58
C THR A 52 3.38 -18.94 15.41
N PRO A 53 2.65 -17.99 14.80
CA PRO A 53 1.92 -16.93 15.49
C PRO A 53 0.56 -17.40 16.02
N LYS A 54 0.58 -18.48 16.81
CA LYS A 54 -0.58 -19.12 17.47
C LYS A 54 -0.19 -19.52 18.88
N ASP A 55 -1.18 -19.74 19.76
CA ASP A 55 -1.02 -20.16 21.15
C ASP A 55 -0.07 -19.27 21.98
N ASN A 56 0.46 -19.81 23.08
CA ASN A 56 1.28 -19.09 24.06
C ASN A 56 2.71 -18.94 23.59
N PHE A 57 3.17 -17.70 23.48
CA PHE A 57 4.53 -17.37 23.09
C PHE A 57 5.12 -16.37 24.08
N LYS A 58 6.38 -16.59 24.47
CA LYS A 58 7.03 -15.78 25.50
C LYS A 58 8.39 -15.30 25.02
N GLY A 59 8.51 -13.99 24.80
CA GLY A 59 9.78 -13.34 24.46
C GLY A 59 10.53 -12.78 25.68
N LEU A 60 11.80 -12.47 25.47
CA LEU A 60 12.65 -11.76 26.42
C LEU A 60 13.06 -10.39 25.86
N ILE A 61 12.87 -9.33 26.64
CA ILE A 61 13.29 -7.97 26.31
C ILE A 61 14.55 -7.61 27.10
N ILE A 62 15.60 -7.18 26.41
CA ILE A 62 16.88 -6.79 27.00
C ILE A 62 17.14 -5.31 26.67
N PHE A 63 17.05 -4.44 27.68
CA PHE A 63 17.47 -3.04 27.53
C PHE A 63 18.98 -2.92 27.61
N VAL A 64 19.57 -2.16 26.69
CA VAL A 64 21.02 -2.05 26.51
C VAL A 64 21.47 -0.60 26.64
N ASN A 65 22.58 -0.39 27.35
CA ASN A 65 23.26 0.88 27.55
C ASN A 65 24.72 0.80 27.08
N PHE A 66 25.33 1.95 26.78
CA PHE A 66 26.77 2.07 26.52
C PHE A 66 27.53 2.56 27.76
N GLN A 67 28.72 1.98 28.02
CA GLN A 67 29.61 2.38 29.10
C GLN A 67 30.36 3.68 28.74
N GLY A 68 30.36 4.68 29.64
CA GLY A 68 31.09 5.95 29.49
C GLY A 68 30.46 7.14 30.26
N SER A 69 31.22 8.21 30.50
CA SER A 69 30.75 9.44 31.17
C SER A 69 30.26 10.48 30.15
N TYR A 70 29.01 10.92 30.28
CA TYR A 70 28.36 11.97 29.46
C TYR A 70 28.79 13.41 29.84
N SER A 71 29.99 13.62 30.38
CA SER A 71 30.35 14.91 31.01
C SER A 71 30.48 16.09 30.03
N ASN A 72 30.51 15.85 28.72
CA ASN A 72 30.69 16.89 27.68
C ASN A 72 29.58 16.92 26.62
N ALA A 73 28.51 16.13 26.78
CA ALA A 73 27.35 16.29 25.92
C ALA A 73 26.74 17.68 26.17
N PRO A 74 26.51 18.52 25.15
CA PRO A 74 25.94 19.84 25.37
C PRO A 74 24.61 19.72 26.13
N ASN A 75 24.51 20.40 27.28
CA ASN A 75 23.35 20.46 28.20
C ASN A 75 22.04 20.96 27.55
N SER A 76 21.97 21.09 26.23
CA SER A 76 20.88 21.73 25.50
C SER A 76 20.39 20.96 24.27
N ILE A 77 20.88 19.74 24.02
CA ILE A 77 20.19 18.88 23.03
C ILE A 77 19.04 18.19 23.75
N THR A 78 17.89 18.87 23.77
CA THR A 78 16.62 18.29 24.17
C THR A 78 16.21 17.28 23.10
N VAL A 79 16.61 16.02 23.25
CA VAL A 79 15.99 14.92 22.49
C VAL A 79 14.74 14.54 23.27
N ASN A 80 13.55 14.96 22.83
CA ASN A 80 12.32 14.61 23.56
C ASN A 80 12.16 13.08 23.65
N GLY A 81 11.88 12.59 24.86
CA GLY A 81 12.05 11.19 25.28
C GLY A 81 13.27 10.96 26.19
N TRP A 82 14.18 11.94 26.24
CA TRP A 82 15.35 11.96 27.10
C TRP A 82 15.40 13.27 27.87
N ASN A 83 14.93 13.26 29.12
CA ASN A 83 15.09 14.44 29.97
C ASN A 83 16.54 14.50 30.47
N HIS A 84 17.34 15.43 29.92
CA HIS A 84 18.73 15.66 30.29
C HIS A 84 18.90 16.55 31.53
N ASP A 85 17.81 16.95 32.19
CA ASP A 85 17.87 17.63 33.47
C ASP A 85 18.25 16.63 34.57
N ASN A 86 19.56 16.56 34.87
CA ASN A 86 20.18 15.64 35.83
C ASN A 86 19.93 14.17 35.50
N VAL A 87 20.74 13.62 34.58
CA VAL A 87 20.80 12.18 34.30
C VAL A 87 21.39 11.44 35.51
N ASP A 88 20.53 11.22 36.49
CA ASP A 88 20.59 10.04 37.32
C ASP A 88 20.43 8.84 36.39
N LEU A 89 21.53 8.15 36.08
CA LEU A 89 21.54 6.95 35.23
C LEU A 89 20.67 5.80 35.79
N SER A 90 20.14 5.95 37.01
CA SER A 90 19.12 5.06 37.58
C SER A 90 17.68 5.37 37.16
N LYS A 91 17.44 6.44 36.36
CA LYS A 91 16.14 6.81 35.79
C LYS A 91 16.27 7.04 34.28
N ASN A 92 15.54 6.42 33.36
CA ASN A 92 14.61 5.30 33.41
C ASN A 92 14.39 4.90 31.93
N TYR A 93 14.92 3.75 31.50
CA TYR A 93 14.16 2.88 30.57
C TYR A 93 12.93 2.26 31.27
N ILE A 94 12.92 2.41 32.59
CA ILE A 94 12.15 1.64 33.57
C ILE A 94 11.05 2.54 34.16
N SER A 95 10.75 3.70 33.58
CA SER A 95 9.66 4.53 34.13
C SER A 95 8.29 3.93 33.84
N THR A 96 8.18 3.26 32.69
CA THR A 96 7.02 2.49 32.22
C THR A 96 7.11 1.01 32.61
N VAL A 97 8.31 0.53 32.97
CA VAL A 97 8.54 -0.83 33.50
C VAL A 97 8.53 -0.80 35.02
N GLN A 98 7.52 -1.41 35.62
CA GLN A 98 7.40 -1.50 37.07
C GLN A 98 8.57 -2.31 37.66
N SER A 99 8.84 -2.12 38.96
CA SER A 99 9.97 -2.77 39.66
C SER A 99 9.90 -4.31 39.62
N ASP A 100 8.72 -4.88 39.39
CA ASP A 100 8.50 -6.32 39.22
C ASP A 100 8.74 -6.80 37.77
N GLY A 101 9.16 -5.90 36.87
CA GLY A 101 9.40 -6.15 35.45
C GLY A 101 8.18 -6.05 34.56
N THR A 102 7.03 -5.65 35.09
CA THR A 102 5.82 -5.44 34.29
C THR A 102 5.98 -4.20 33.42
N ALA A 103 5.95 -4.36 32.11
CA ALA A 103 6.05 -3.29 31.12
C ALA A 103 4.70 -3.10 30.41
N LEU A 104 3.63 -2.79 31.16
CA LEU A 104 2.24 -2.84 30.69
C LEU A 104 1.97 -1.97 29.45
N ASP A 105 2.71 -0.87 29.32
CA ASP A 105 2.61 0.04 28.17
C ASP A 105 3.07 -0.63 26.85
N TYR A 106 3.84 -1.71 26.94
CA TYR A 106 4.41 -2.41 25.78
C TYR A 106 3.93 -3.86 25.67
N PHE A 107 3.86 -4.60 26.78
CA PHE A 107 3.50 -6.03 26.77
C PHE A 107 2.71 -6.45 28.00
N TYR A 108 2.01 -7.56 27.85
CA TYR A 108 1.62 -8.41 28.97
C TYR A 108 2.75 -9.34 29.33
N SER A 109 3.02 -9.47 30.63
CA SER A 109 4.01 -10.38 31.20
C SER A 109 3.47 -11.79 31.44
N ASN A 110 2.13 -11.95 31.42
CA ASN A 110 1.49 -13.26 31.55
C ASN A 110 0.06 -13.27 30.99
N ASN A 111 -0.49 -14.48 30.83
CA ASN A 111 -1.79 -14.66 30.19
C ASN A 111 -2.99 -14.10 30.96
N SER A 112 -2.91 -13.96 32.29
CA SER A 112 -4.03 -13.42 33.06
C SER A 112 -4.35 -11.96 32.71
N GLN A 113 -3.36 -11.24 32.18
CA GLN A 113 -3.48 -9.84 31.81
C GLN A 113 -4.33 -9.62 30.55
N PHE A 114 -4.48 -10.61 29.65
CA PHE A 114 -5.39 -10.50 28.51
C PHE A 114 -6.84 -10.33 28.99
N ALA A 115 -7.29 -11.15 29.94
CA ALA A 115 -8.61 -11.01 30.52
C ALA A 115 -8.74 -9.74 31.38
N GLN A 116 -7.70 -9.40 32.15
CA GLN A 116 -7.69 -8.22 33.02
C GLN A 116 -7.85 -6.89 32.23
N TYR A 117 -7.21 -6.79 31.06
CA TYR A 117 -7.11 -5.55 30.30
C TYR A 117 -7.84 -5.57 28.95
N ALA A 118 -8.61 -6.63 28.66
CA ALA A 118 -9.39 -6.78 27.42
C ALA A 118 -10.17 -5.50 27.08
N ASN A 119 -10.91 -4.95 28.05
CA ASN A 119 -11.76 -3.77 27.86
C ASN A 119 -11.11 -2.45 28.30
N ASN A 120 -9.81 -2.43 28.64
CA ASN A 120 -9.14 -1.20 29.06
C ASN A 120 -8.68 -0.39 27.83
N PRO A 121 -9.24 0.81 27.57
CA PRO A 121 -8.87 1.63 26.42
C PRO A 121 -7.52 2.31 26.56
N ASN A 122 -6.96 2.37 27.77
CA ASN A 122 -5.67 3.01 28.04
C ASN A 122 -4.48 2.08 27.83
N VAL A 123 -4.72 0.80 27.52
CA VAL A 123 -3.68 -0.21 27.32
C VAL A 123 -3.64 -0.58 25.84
N LYS A 124 -2.90 0.21 25.05
CA LYS A 124 -2.64 -0.02 23.62
C LYS A 124 -1.23 -0.58 23.44
N ASN A 125 -1.07 -1.87 23.69
CA ASN A 125 0.23 -2.54 23.74
C ASN A 125 0.33 -3.70 22.73
N ILE A 126 1.53 -4.26 22.56
CA ILE A 126 1.84 -5.25 21.52
C ILE A 126 1.13 -6.58 21.76
N SER A 127 1.08 -7.02 23.03
CA SER A 127 0.36 -8.26 23.39
C SER A 127 -1.11 -8.16 23.01
N LYS A 128 -1.77 -7.05 23.34
CA LYS A 128 -3.18 -6.81 23.00
C LYS A 128 -3.38 -6.73 21.48
N PHE A 129 -2.46 -6.10 20.75
CA PHE A 129 -2.51 -6.05 19.28
C PHE A 129 -2.58 -7.45 18.68
N TYR A 130 -1.59 -8.31 18.98
CA TYR A 130 -1.55 -9.65 18.42
C TYR A 130 -2.76 -10.50 18.83
N HIS A 131 -3.23 -10.35 20.06
CA HIS A 131 -4.39 -11.08 20.54
C HIS A 131 -5.69 -10.65 19.86
N GLU A 132 -5.93 -9.35 19.66
CA GLU A 132 -7.13 -8.88 18.95
C GLU A 132 -7.06 -9.17 17.45
N MET A 133 -5.92 -8.89 16.79
CA MET A 133 -5.77 -9.14 15.35
C MET A 133 -5.86 -10.63 15.01
N SER A 134 -5.36 -11.51 15.90
CA SER A 134 -5.40 -12.96 15.70
C SER A 134 -6.74 -13.63 16.03
N MET A 135 -7.79 -12.88 16.36
CA MET A 135 -9.06 -13.44 16.87
C MET A 135 -8.85 -14.30 18.13
N GLN A 136 -7.99 -13.82 19.04
CA GLN A 136 -7.63 -14.47 20.31
C GLN A 136 -6.86 -15.79 20.16
N GLN A 137 -6.31 -16.06 18.97
CA GLN A 137 -5.54 -17.27 18.69
C GLN A 137 -4.08 -17.15 19.13
N PHE A 138 -3.55 -15.94 19.32
CA PHE A 138 -2.15 -15.71 19.65
C PHE A 138 -1.97 -14.93 20.96
N TYR A 139 -1.21 -15.50 21.88
CA TYR A 139 -0.90 -14.95 23.21
C TYR A 139 0.58 -14.61 23.28
N PHE A 140 0.96 -13.47 22.69
CA PHE A 140 2.32 -12.95 22.78
C PHE A 140 2.54 -12.26 24.12
N THR A 141 3.38 -12.84 24.98
CA THR A 141 3.81 -12.25 26.25
C THR A 141 5.31 -11.96 26.21
N SER A 142 5.76 -11.03 27.05
CA SER A 142 7.21 -10.84 27.22
C SER A 142 7.57 -10.42 28.63
N GLU A 143 8.80 -10.73 29.02
CA GLU A 143 9.40 -10.25 30.25
C GLU A 143 10.66 -9.44 29.97
N VAL A 144 10.90 -8.45 30.82
CA VAL A 144 12.17 -7.72 30.80
C VAL A 144 13.22 -8.51 31.55
N TYR A 145 14.46 -8.51 31.02
CA TYR A 145 15.61 -9.12 31.66
C TYR A 145 15.78 -8.61 33.10
N LYS A 146 15.96 -9.57 34.02
CA LYS A 146 16.11 -9.32 35.45
C LYS A 146 17.39 -9.96 35.95
N ARG A 147 18.07 -9.26 36.84
CA ARG A 147 19.19 -9.78 37.63
C ARG A 147 18.79 -9.68 39.10
N ASN A 148 18.91 -10.78 39.85
CA ASN A 148 18.46 -10.85 41.25
C ASN A 148 17.00 -10.39 41.46
N ASN A 149 16.09 -10.78 40.55
CA ASN A 149 14.68 -10.37 40.53
C ASN A 149 14.42 -8.86 40.38
N GLN A 150 15.41 -8.07 39.99
CA GLN A 150 15.26 -6.66 39.68
C GLN A 150 15.48 -6.43 38.19
N VAL A 151 14.65 -5.58 37.59
CA VAL A 151 14.82 -5.13 36.21
C VAL A 151 16.24 -4.58 36.03
N PHE A 152 16.94 -5.05 35.02
CA PHE A 152 18.34 -4.70 34.81
C PHE A 152 18.60 -4.34 33.35
N SER A 153 19.23 -3.20 33.12
CA SER A 153 19.74 -2.81 31.80
C SER A 153 21.19 -3.26 31.66
N VAL A 154 21.55 -3.87 30.53
CA VAL A 154 22.90 -4.37 30.28
C VAL A 154 23.78 -3.25 29.71
N SER A 155 24.81 -2.84 30.45
CA SER A 155 25.77 -1.82 29.99
C SER A 155 26.99 -2.46 29.34
N ILE A 156 27.24 -2.16 28.06
CA ILE A 156 28.36 -2.70 27.27
C ILE A 156 29.34 -1.62 26.82
N ASP A 157 30.60 -2.01 26.61
CA ASP A 157 31.58 -1.18 25.91
C ASP A 157 31.45 -1.38 24.39
N PRO A 158 31.02 -0.37 23.62
CA PRO A 158 30.82 -0.51 22.19
C PRO A 158 32.11 -0.45 21.37
N THR A 159 33.28 -0.21 21.99
CA THR A 159 34.56 -0.11 21.28
C THR A 159 34.79 -1.32 20.37
N ASP A 160 35.33 -1.05 19.17
CA ASP A 160 35.62 -2.01 18.10
C ASP A 160 34.41 -2.71 17.45
N ALA A 161 33.17 -2.37 17.84
CA ALA A 161 31.99 -2.85 17.11
C ALA A 161 31.84 -2.11 15.77
N ASN A 162 31.45 -2.84 14.72
CA ASN A 162 31.15 -2.28 13.40
C ASN A 162 29.75 -2.66 12.88
N SER A 163 28.95 -3.33 13.72
CA SER A 163 27.60 -3.76 13.41
C SER A 163 26.78 -3.98 14.69
N TRP A 164 25.45 -4.00 14.55
CA TRP A 164 24.54 -4.36 15.64
C TRP A 164 24.76 -5.79 16.14
N TYR A 165 25.12 -6.73 15.26
CA TYR A 165 25.44 -8.11 15.66
C TYR A 165 26.65 -8.21 16.59
N ASN A 166 27.66 -7.33 16.43
CA ASN A 166 28.78 -7.27 17.38
C ASN A 166 28.32 -6.74 18.74
N LEU A 167 27.41 -5.77 18.75
CA LEU A 167 26.87 -5.24 19.99
C LEU A 167 25.99 -6.29 20.68
N ASN A 168 25.11 -6.99 19.97
CA ASN A 168 24.30 -8.08 20.52
C ASN A 168 25.20 -9.15 21.14
N TYR A 169 26.27 -9.53 20.44
CA TYR A 169 27.28 -10.46 20.96
C TYR A 169 27.89 -9.98 22.28
N LYS A 170 28.30 -8.70 22.36
CA LYS A 170 28.84 -8.09 23.60
C LYS A 170 27.81 -8.05 24.73
N VAL A 171 26.52 -7.80 24.43
CA VAL A 171 25.43 -7.87 25.43
C VAL A 171 25.35 -9.26 26.04
N MET A 172 25.33 -10.28 25.19
CA MET A 172 25.24 -11.67 25.63
C MET A 172 26.47 -12.12 26.44
N GLN A 173 27.69 -11.70 26.03
CA GLN A 173 28.90 -11.91 26.84
C GLN A 173 28.78 -11.23 28.22
N LYS A 174 28.21 -10.03 28.26
CA LYS A 174 28.05 -9.28 29.51
C LYS A 174 27.08 -9.98 30.46
N ILE A 175 25.92 -10.43 29.96
CA ILE A 175 24.96 -11.24 30.73
C ILE A 175 25.65 -12.50 31.27
N LEU A 176 26.42 -13.22 30.44
CA LEU A 176 27.14 -14.42 30.85
C LEU A 176 28.17 -14.14 31.96
N SER A 177 28.86 -13.01 31.88
CA SER A 177 29.84 -12.63 32.91
C SER A 177 29.18 -12.19 34.22
N ASP A 178 28.02 -11.53 34.15
CA ASP A 178 27.38 -10.87 35.30
C ASP A 178 26.36 -11.75 36.03
N ASP A 179 25.70 -12.64 35.30
CA ASP A 179 24.64 -13.52 35.79
C ASP A 179 24.73 -14.88 35.12
N SER A 180 25.86 -15.58 35.33
CA SER A 180 26.10 -16.93 34.78
C SER A 180 25.07 -17.97 35.22
N SER A 181 24.21 -17.65 36.20
CA SER A 181 23.10 -18.47 36.68
C SER A 181 21.75 -18.17 36.03
N PHE A 182 21.68 -17.22 35.09
CA PHE A 182 20.42 -16.84 34.46
C PHE A 182 19.71 -18.05 33.84
N ASN A 183 18.42 -18.17 34.13
CA ASN A 183 17.59 -19.28 33.69
C ASN A 183 16.93 -18.97 32.35
N TRP A 184 17.42 -19.59 31.28
CA TRP A 184 16.88 -19.44 29.93
C TRP A 184 15.65 -20.31 29.64
N ALA A 185 15.40 -21.35 30.43
CA ALA A 185 14.30 -22.30 30.20
C ALA A 185 12.91 -21.69 30.04
N PRO A 186 12.53 -20.59 30.73
CA PRO A 186 11.22 -19.96 30.52
C PRO A 186 11.03 -19.33 29.14
N TYR A 187 12.10 -19.15 28.37
CA TYR A 187 12.11 -18.48 27.07
C TYR A 187 12.40 -19.43 25.91
N ASP A 188 12.49 -20.74 26.17
CA ASP A 188 12.67 -21.81 25.18
C ASP A 188 11.53 -22.81 25.40
N ASN A 189 10.38 -22.50 24.81
CA ASN A 189 9.16 -23.29 24.95
C ASN A 189 8.78 -23.99 23.65
N ARG A 190 9.47 -23.69 22.55
CA ARG A 190 9.19 -24.22 21.22
C ARG A 190 10.48 -24.56 20.51
N LYS A 191 10.37 -25.36 19.46
CA LYS A 191 11.45 -25.48 18.49
C LYS A 191 11.51 -24.22 17.63
N ASN A 192 12.69 -23.63 17.51
CA ASN A 192 12.89 -22.39 16.76
C ASN A 192 12.88 -22.63 15.24
N ASN A 193 12.68 -21.55 14.49
CA ASN A 193 12.73 -21.49 13.03
C ASN A 193 11.97 -22.61 12.31
N PRO A 194 10.62 -22.61 12.38
CA PRO A 194 9.81 -23.50 11.57
C PRO A 194 10.07 -23.35 10.07
N TYR A 195 10.54 -22.18 9.60
CA TYR A 195 10.77 -21.88 8.19
C TYR A 195 9.59 -22.30 7.30
N TYR A 196 8.38 -22.10 7.79
CA TYR A 196 7.10 -22.47 7.18
C TYR A 196 6.80 -23.99 7.08
N ASP A 197 7.71 -24.87 7.51
CA ASP A 197 7.60 -26.32 7.27
C ASP A 197 6.81 -27.06 8.35
N PHE A 198 6.75 -26.54 9.58
CA PHE A 198 6.01 -27.17 10.68
C PHE A 198 5.41 -26.16 11.66
N ASP A 199 4.32 -26.55 12.31
CA ASP A 199 3.73 -25.80 13.42
C ASP A 199 4.55 -26.01 14.69
N ASN A 200 5.20 -24.94 15.19
CA ASN A 200 6.03 -25.02 16.39
C ASN A 200 5.25 -24.86 17.70
N THR A 201 3.92 -24.77 17.66
CA THR A 201 3.05 -24.94 18.84
C THR A 201 2.92 -26.41 19.25
N ASP A 202 3.14 -27.35 18.33
CA ASP A 202 3.19 -28.79 18.61
C ASP A 202 4.51 -29.18 19.30
N THR A 203 4.58 -28.88 20.60
CA THR A 203 5.73 -29.18 21.45
C THR A 203 5.92 -30.68 21.73
N ILE A 204 4.97 -31.54 21.33
CA ILE A 204 5.11 -33.00 21.44
C ILE A 204 5.98 -33.51 20.29
N THR A 205 5.70 -33.06 19.08
CA THR A 205 6.45 -33.44 17.87
C THR A 205 7.72 -32.60 17.71
N ASN A 206 7.66 -31.32 18.08
CA ASN A 206 8.73 -30.34 17.94
C ASN A 206 9.07 -29.74 19.33
N PRO A 207 9.73 -30.51 20.21
CA PRO A 207 10.04 -30.04 21.56
C PRO A 207 11.03 -28.86 21.56
N PRO A 208 11.08 -28.08 22.66
CA PRO A 208 12.10 -27.05 22.90
C PRO A 208 13.51 -27.54 22.58
N ASP A 209 14.34 -26.68 21.99
CA ASP A 209 15.60 -27.06 21.36
C ASP A 209 16.84 -26.43 22.01
N SER A 210 16.70 -25.87 23.21
CA SER A 210 17.77 -25.14 23.91
C SER A 210 18.19 -23.87 23.17
N ILE A 211 17.26 -23.24 22.46
CA ILE A 211 17.41 -21.94 21.84
C ILE A 211 16.25 -21.06 22.33
N PRO A 212 16.49 -19.86 22.88
CA PRO A 212 15.39 -18.99 23.25
C PRO A 212 14.51 -18.63 22.04
N ASP A 213 13.20 -18.74 22.20
CA ASP A 213 12.17 -18.57 21.17
C ASP A 213 12.23 -17.18 20.52
N TYR A 214 12.47 -16.12 21.32
CA TYR A 214 12.50 -14.73 20.83
C TYR A 214 13.19 -13.77 21.79
N ILE A 215 14.22 -13.07 21.31
CA ILE A 215 14.94 -12.05 22.08
C ILE A 215 14.86 -10.70 21.38
N VAL A 216 14.57 -9.63 22.13
CA VAL A 216 14.61 -8.27 21.61
C VAL A 216 15.63 -7.45 22.37
N PHE A 217 16.61 -6.93 21.65
CA PHE A 217 17.59 -5.98 22.19
C PHE A 217 17.09 -4.56 21.93
N ILE A 218 16.91 -3.77 22.99
CA ILE A 218 16.51 -2.37 22.90
C ILE A 218 17.68 -1.47 23.29
N TYR A 219 18.27 -0.81 22.30
CA TYR A 219 19.47 -0.01 22.49
C TYR A 219 19.17 1.44 22.83
N LYS A 220 20.06 2.01 23.66
CA LYS A 220 19.95 3.40 24.11
C LYS A 220 20.56 4.32 23.06
N TYR A 221 19.93 4.37 21.90
CA TYR A 221 20.53 4.90 20.69
C TYR A 221 19.48 5.62 19.83
N ASN A 222 19.93 6.60 19.05
CA ASN A 222 19.16 7.25 18.00
C ASN A 222 20.14 7.78 16.92
N ALA A 223 19.83 7.54 15.65
CA ALA A 223 20.69 7.93 14.52
C ALA A 223 20.97 9.43 14.43
N ALA A 224 20.00 10.28 14.77
CA ALA A 224 20.13 11.75 14.71
C ALA A 224 21.18 12.29 15.70
N ILE A 225 21.43 11.56 16.78
CA ILE A 225 22.47 11.89 17.78
C ILE A 225 23.71 11.00 17.68
N GLY A 226 23.75 10.01 16.77
CA GLY A 226 24.86 9.06 16.64
C GLY A 226 26.21 9.73 16.44
N ASN A 227 26.26 10.82 15.66
CA ASN A 227 27.48 11.63 15.49
C ASN A 227 27.90 12.37 16.76
N HIS A 228 26.93 12.81 17.57
CA HIS A 228 27.19 13.45 18.86
C HIS A 228 27.66 12.44 19.92
N LEU A 229 27.07 11.24 19.95
CA LEU A 229 27.52 10.14 20.82
C LEU A 229 28.94 9.69 20.47
N TYR A 230 29.24 9.59 19.17
CA TYR A 230 30.59 9.31 18.68
C TYR A 230 31.59 10.40 19.10
N SER A 231 31.24 11.68 18.94
CA SER A 231 32.13 12.79 19.32
C SER A 231 32.48 12.82 20.82
N ASN A 232 31.70 12.14 21.65
CA ASN A 232 31.94 11.96 23.09
C ASN A 232 32.57 10.60 23.45
N GLY A 233 32.96 9.80 22.45
CA GLY A 233 33.57 8.47 22.63
C GLY A 233 32.61 7.39 23.14
N LEU A 234 31.30 7.59 22.98
CA LEU A 234 30.26 6.70 23.55
C LEU A 234 29.69 5.69 22.56
N THR A 235 29.92 5.87 21.27
CA THR A 235 29.52 4.94 20.20
C THR A 235 30.65 4.83 19.17
N PRO A 236 30.69 3.77 18.35
CA PRO A 236 31.68 3.64 17.28
C PRO A 236 31.46 4.68 16.17
N THR A 237 32.52 4.94 15.39
CA THR A 237 32.45 5.83 14.22
C THR A 237 31.41 5.31 13.22
N ASN A 238 30.59 6.21 12.66
CA ASN A 238 29.59 5.93 11.62
C ASN A 238 28.49 4.93 12.03
N MET A 239 28.23 4.73 13.33
CA MET A 239 27.14 3.86 13.79
C MET A 239 25.77 4.27 13.22
N ASN A 240 25.58 5.55 12.89
CA ASN A 240 24.38 6.08 12.22
C ASN A 240 24.20 5.61 10.77
N THR A 241 25.21 4.99 10.17
CA THR A 241 25.15 4.41 8.82
C THR A 241 25.15 2.88 8.84
N TRP A 242 25.06 2.27 10.03
CA TRP A 242 24.84 0.83 10.11
C TRP A 242 23.40 0.52 9.76
N SER A 243 23.19 -0.59 9.08
CA SER A 243 21.85 -1.05 8.81
C SER A 243 21.01 -1.27 10.05
N GLY A 244 19.74 -0.88 9.99
CA GLY A 244 18.85 -0.90 11.14
C GLY A 244 18.94 0.36 12.00
N SER A 245 19.98 1.21 11.85
CA SER A 245 20.22 2.31 12.80
C SER A 245 19.15 3.39 12.82
N GLY A 246 18.34 3.49 11.77
CA GLY A 246 17.24 4.44 11.72
C GLY A 246 15.89 3.86 12.18
N GLY A 247 15.87 2.62 12.68
CA GLY A 247 14.65 1.86 12.92
C GLY A 247 14.95 0.64 13.76
N GLY A 248 14.78 -0.52 13.14
CA GLY A 248 15.09 -1.81 13.69
C GLY A 248 15.78 -2.69 12.66
N LEU A 249 16.24 -3.83 13.14
CA LEU A 249 16.79 -4.89 12.33
C LEU A 249 16.00 -6.14 12.68
N ALA A 250 15.33 -6.76 11.70
CA ALA A 250 14.52 -7.99 11.86
C ALA A 250 15.36 -9.26 12.18
N SER A 251 16.34 -9.12 13.07
CA SER A 251 17.24 -10.16 13.53
C SER A 251 17.85 -9.78 14.88
N ALA A 252 17.94 -10.76 15.77
CA ALA A 252 18.69 -10.69 17.03
C ALA A 252 20.06 -11.42 16.92
N SER A 253 20.56 -11.62 15.69
CA SER A 253 21.79 -12.40 15.46
C SER A 253 23.00 -11.83 16.19
N LEU A 254 23.94 -12.73 16.46
CA LEU A 254 25.22 -12.42 17.10
C LEU A 254 26.33 -12.54 16.06
N SER A 255 27.36 -11.69 16.14
CA SER A 255 28.50 -11.79 15.22
C SER A 255 29.36 -13.04 15.43
N SER A 256 29.16 -13.77 16.53
CA SER A 256 29.82 -15.03 16.82
C SER A 256 28.93 -15.88 17.73
N PRO A 257 28.98 -17.23 17.61
CA PRO A 257 28.20 -18.11 18.46
C PRO A 257 28.57 -17.95 19.95
N ILE A 258 27.58 -18.08 20.82
CA ILE A 258 27.75 -18.18 22.28
C ILE A 258 27.00 -19.42 22.75
N ASN A 259 27.58 -20.15 23.70
CA ASN A 259 26.87 -21.15 24.48
C ASN A 259 26.75 -20.67 25.94
N PHE A 260 25.54 -20.71 26.48
CA PHE A 260 25.24 -20.29 27.84
C PHE A 260 24.49 -21.42 28.56
N ASN A 261 25.17 -22.16 29.44
CA ASN A 261 24.56 -23.27 30.19
C ASN A 261 23.81 -24.28 29.31
N GLY A 262 24.35 -24.59 28.12
CA GLY A 262 23.71 -25.49 27.16
C GLY A 262 22.82 -24.80 26.12
N TYR A 263 22.48 -23.52 26.32
CA TYR A 263 21.69 -22.75 25.36
C TYR A 263 22.54 -22.14 24.26
N SER A 264 22.04 -22.16 23.03
CA SER A 264 22.58 -21.42 21.89
C SER A 264 21.66 -20.28 21.46
N PHE A 265 22.17 -19.39 20.61
CA PHE A 265 21.47 -18.21 20.13
C PHE A 265 21.61 -18.15 18.61
N ASP A 266 20.48 -18.26 17.91
CA ASP A 266 20.39 -18.34 16.45
C ASP A 266 19.98 -17.00 15.81
N GLY A 267 19.54 -16.04 16.63
CA GLY A 267 19.09 -14.73 16.19
C GLY A 267 17.57 -14.60 16.03
N CYS A 268 16.77 -15.56 16.51
CA CYS A 268 15.31 -15.40 16.63
C CYS A 268 14.98 -14.18 17.50
N GLY A 269 14.32 -13.19 16.91
CA GLY A 269 14.20 -11.88 17.52
C GLY A 269 14.47 -10.72 16.58
N TYR A 270 14.61 -9.53 17.16
CA TYR A 270 15.01 -8.35 16.42
C TYR A 270 15.83 -7.38 17.29
N THR A 271 16.57 -6.50 16.64
CA THR A 271 17.37 -5.46 17.30
C THR A 271 16.70 -4.11 17.10
N HIS A 272 16.30 -3.47 18.19
CA HIS A 272 15.67 -2.15 18.19
C HIS A 272 16.73 -1.06 18.35
N CYS A 273 16.82 -0.17 17.36
CA CYS A 273 17.90 0.80 17.22
C CYS A 273 17.42 2.27 17.34
N LEU A 274 16.20 2.55 17.80
CA LEU A 274 15.67 3.91 17.96
C LEU A 274 15.41 4.35 19.42
N GLY A 275 15.78 3.55 20.41
CA GLY A 275 15.46 3.82 21.81
C GLY A 275 14.01 3.46 22.15
N GLU A 276 13.29 4.33 22.87
CA GLU A 276 11.87 4.08 23.23
C GLU A 276 10.86 4.73 22.27
N ALA A 277 11.32 5.65 21.41
CA ALA A 277 10.45 6.29 20.44
C ALA A 277 9.93 5.23 19.46
N SER A 278 8.60 5.16 19.27
CA SER A 278 7.96 4.24 18.31
C SER A 278 7.97 2.74 18.66
N LEU A 279 8.21 2.34 19.93
CA LEU A 279 8.37 0.91 20.29
C LEU A 279 7.23 0.00 19.81
N VAL A 280 5.97 0.36 20.00
CA VAL A 280 4.84 -0.50 19.62
C VAL A 280 4.75 -0.70 18.10
N GLY A 281 4.81 0.39 17.33
CA GLY A 281 4.71 0.34 15.86
C GLY A 281 5.89 -0.39 15.24
N LEU A 282 7.10 -0.08 15.68
CA LEU A 282 8.31 -0.76 15.21
C LEU A 282 8.35 -2.23 15.61
N PHE A 283 7.92 -2.59 16.82
CA PHE A 283 7.86 -4.01 17.19
C PHE A 283 6.90 -4.80 16.29
N ILE A 284 5.72 -4.25 16.01
CA ILE A 284 4.75 -4.86 15.09
C ILE A 284 5.38 -5.04 13.70
N HIS A 285 6.07 -4.02 13.20
CA HIS A 285 6.80 -4.06 11.94
C HIS A 285 7.86 -5.17 11.89
N GLU A 286 8.79 -5.15 12.83
CA GLU A 286 9.93 -6.09 12.84
C GLU A 286 9.48 -7.54 13.09
N VAL A 287 8.43 -7.74 13.88
CA VAL A 287 7.87 -9.08 14.09
C VAL A 287 7.16 -9.59 12.84
N ALA A 288 6.50 -8.75 12.06
CA ALA A 288 5.88 -9.19 10.80
C ALA A 288 6.91 -9.76 9.81
N HIS A 289 8.12 -9.20 9.76
CA HIS A 289 9.25 -9.82 9.04
C HIS A 289 9.60 -11.20 9.58
N ASN A 290 9.67 -11.34 10.91
CA ASN A 290 10.00 -12.59 11.59
C ASN A 290 8.90 -13.66 11.52
N ILE A 291 7.65 -13.27 11.31
CA ILE A 291 6.53 -14.22 11.19
C ILE A 291 6.38 -14.69 9.73
N TYR A 292 6.41 -13.80 8.73
CA TYR A 292 6.05 -14.19 7.37
C TYR A 292 6.92 -13.59 6.26
N GLY A 293 8.12 -13.11 6.60
CA GLY A 293 9.04 -12.52 5.63
C GLY A 293 8.40 -11.34 4.91
N SER A 294 7.73 -10.47 5.68
CA SER A 294 6.87 -9.43 5.16
C SER A 294 7.60 -8.50 4.16
N PRO A 295 6.98 -8.19 3.01
CA PRO A 295 7.38 -7.04 2.23
C PRO A 295 7.00 -5.74 2.93
N HIS A 296 7.72 -4.65 2.67
CA HIS A 296 7.28 -3.26 2.76
C HIS A 296 6.24 -2.97 1.67
N TYR A 297 5.11 -3.70 1.73
CA TYR A 297 4.04 -3.62 0.74
C TYR A 297 3.15 -2.38 0.90
N SER A 298 3.25 -1.67 2.02
CA SER A 298 2.39 -0.54 2.40
C SER A 298 3.20 0.75 2.64
N GLY A 299 4.30 0.92 1.91
CA GLY A 299 5.03 2.17 1.83
C GLY A 299 6.08 2.40 2.91
N ALA A 300 6.26 1.49 3.88
CA ALA A 300 7.40 1.56 4.79
C ALA A 300 8.72 1.73 4.02
N ASN A 301 9.66 2.51 4.57
CA ASN A 301 10.88 2.93 3.88
C ASN A 301 10.62 3.60 2.51
N THR A 302 9.45 4.23 2.33
CA THR A 302 8.99 4.84 1.08
C THR A 302 8.99 3.90 -0.14
N VAL A 303 9.06 2.58 0.09
CA VAL A 303 9.16 1.58 -0.98
C VAL A 303 7.87 1.50 -1.78
N SER A 304 8.01 1.57 -3.10
CA SER A 304 6.91 1.46 -4.06
C SER A 304 7.06 0.24 -4.99
N GLY A 305 8.12 -0.54 -4.84
CA GLY A 305 8.35 -1.80 -5.55
C GLY A 305 8.17 -1.69 -7.07
N ALA A 306 7.31 -2.54 -7.63
CA ALA A 306 7.00 -2.57 -9.06
C ALA A 306 5.96 -1.53 -9.49
N TYR A 307 5.67 -0.50 -8.68
CA TYR A 307 4.57 0.44 -8.91
C TYR A 307 5.06 1.88 -9.01
N PHE A 308 4.30 2.73 -9.70
CA PHE A 308 4.73 4.09 -9.98
C PHE A 308 4.56 5.03 -8.78
N PHE A 309 3.44 4.95 -8.08
CA PHE A 309 3.10 5.87 -6.99
C PHE A 309 3.44 5.26 -5.62
N PRO A 310 4.08 6.00 -4.72
CA PRO A 310 4.22 5.60 -3.32
C PRO A 310 2.85 5.58 -2.62
N GLU A 311 2.64 4.54 -1.83
CA GLU A 311 1.39 4.30 -1.10
C GLU A 311 1.63 4.51 0.41
N ASN A 312 0.57 4.83 1.14
CA ASN A 312 0.55 4.82 2.60
C ASN A 312 -0.86 4.43 3.05
N GLY A 313 -0.97 3.81 4.21
CA GLY A 313 -2.26 3.37 4.78
C GLY A 313 -2.08 2.65 6.09
N TRP A 314 -2.96 1.70 6.40
CA TRP A 314 -2.89 0.91 7.62
C TRP A 314 -2.44 -0.51 7.31
N SER A 315 -1.58 -1.08 8.15
CA SER A 315 -1.06 -2.45 8.07
C SER A 315 0.06 -2.62 9.09
N MET A 316 0.66 -3.81 9.21
CA MET A 316 1.92 -3.96 9.96
C MET A 316 3.14 -3.32 9.24
N MET A 317 2.98 -2.88 7.98
CA MET A 317 4.06 -2.35 7.12
C MET A 317 3.82 -0.90 6.64
N ASN A 318 3.14 -0.10 7.46
CA ASN A 318 2.83 1.30 7.14
C ASN A 318 3.94 2.29 7.56
N LEU A 319 3.83 3.56 7.14
CA LEU A 319 4.79 4.64 7.43
C LEU A 319 4.64 5.31 8.82
N GLY A 320 3.76 4.81 9.66
CA GLY A 320 3.51 5.27 11.04
C GLY A 320 2.31 6.21 11.23
N PHE A 321 1.61 6.62 10.15
CA PHE A 321 0.56 7.65 10.22
C PHE A 321 -0.68 7.36 9.36
N GLY A 322 -0.99 6.08 9.11
CA GLY A 322 -2.17 5.65 8.36
C GLY A 322 -3.51 5.90 9.05
N ALA A 323 -4.59 5.45 8.41
CA ALA A 323 -5.95 5.53 8.94
C ALA A 323 -6.11 4.80 10.28
N PHE A 324 -5.48 3.64 10.44
CA PHE A 324 -5.63 2.72 11.57
C PHE A 324 -4.29 2.15 12.03
N SER A 325 -4.26 1.60 13.25
CA SER A 325 -3.12 0.87 13.82
C SER A 325 -3.37 -0.64 13.84
N SER A 326 -4.14 -1.17 12.88
CA SER A 326 -4.53 -2.59 12.79
C SER A 326 -3.77 -3.31 11.68
N ALA A 327 -3.77 -4.64 11.73
CA ALA A 327 -3.44 -5.47 10.57
C ALA A 327 -4.56 -5.41 9.52
N LEU A 328 -4.21 -5.58 8.25
CA LEU A 328 -5.11 -5.75 7.11
C LEU A 328 -5.76 -7.13 7.12
N GLY A 329 -6.91 -7.24 6.48
CA GLY A 329 -7.62 -8.49 6.22
C GLY A 329 -6.76 -9.47 5.43
N TRP A 330 -5.92 -8.97 4.51
CA TRP A 330 -4.93 -9.78 3.81
C TRP A 330 -3.92 -10.40 4.79
N GLU A 331 -3.33 -9.63 5.69
CA GLU A 331 -2.35 -10.12 6.66
C GLU A 331 -2.97 -11.17 7.59
N ARG A 332 -4.14 -10.84 8.16
CA ARG A 332 -4.87 -11.74 9.06
C ARG A 332 -5.26 -13.03 8.33
N TRP A 333 -5.70 -12.95 7.08
CA TRP A 333 -5.99 -14.14 6.28
C TRP A 333 -4.72 -14.94 6.02
N TYR A 334 -3.63 -14.29 5.58
CA TYR A 334 -2.36 -14.92 5.20
C TYR A 334 -1.72 -15.68 6.37
N LEU A 335 -1.89 -15.15 7.60
CA LEU A 335 -1.47 -15.77 8.86
C LEU A 335 -2.48 -16.75 9.47
N ASP A 336 -3.60 -17.01 8.78
CA ASP A 336 -4.65 -17.92 9.24
C ASP A 336 -5.37 -17.47 10.53
N TRP A 337 -5.38 -16.16 10.78
CA TRP A 337 -6.09 -15.54 11.89
C TRP A 337 -7.58 -15.31 11.61
N ILE A 338 -7.95 -15.20 10.32
CA ILE A 338 -9.34 -15.10 9.88
C ILE A 338 -9.59 -15.97 8.65
N ASP A 339 -10.84 -16.37 8.49
CA ASP A 339 -11.38 -16.84 7.21
C ASP A 339 -11.87 -15.65 6.37
N ILE A 340 -12.01 -15.86 5.06
CA ILE A 340 -12.62 -14.86 4.18
C ILE A 340 -14.13 -15.07 4.18
N LYS A 341 -14.75 -14.52 5.22
CA LYS A 341 -16.19 -14.59 5.47
C LYS A 341 -16.75 -13.24 5.90
N SER A 342 -18.05 -13.10 5.73
CA SER A 342 -18.87 -11.96 6.15
C SER A 342 -20.07 -12.44 6.98
N ASN A 343 -20.93 -11.51 7.41
CA ASN A 343 -22.11 -11.77 8.21
C ASN A 343 -21.77 -12.47 9.54
N ASN A 344 -20.83 -11.91 10.30
CA ASN A 344 -20.25 -12.52 11.50
C ASN A 344 -19.66 -13.90 11.22
N GLN A 345 -18.80 -14.00 10.21
CA GLN A 345 -18.11 -15.23 9.81
C GLN A 345 -19.04 -16.39 9.40
N THR A 346 -20.25 -16.12 8.90
CA THR A 346 -21.20 -17.16 8.50
C THR A 346 -21.33 -17.37 6.99
N ILE A 347 -20.96 -16.37 6.17
CA ILE A 347 -21.09 -16.42 4.72
C ILE A 347 -19.71 -16.30 4.07
N PHE A 348 -19.36 -17.25 3.20
CA PHE A 348 -18.14 -17.15 2.38
C PHE A 348 -18.21 -15.93 1.45
N SER A 349 -17.15 -15.14 1.47
CA SER A 349 -17.05 -13.87 0.74
C SER A 349 -15.72 -13.76 -0.03
N ASN A 350 -15.13 -14.90 -0.38
CA ASN A 350 -13.99 -15.01 -1.28
C ASN A 350 -14.49 -15.26 -2.71
N ILE A 351 -14.55 -14.21 -3.51
CA ILE A 351 -15.30 -14.17 -4.77
C ILE A 351 -14.30 -14.09 -5.93
N PHE A 352 -14.24 -15.12 -6.77
CA PHE A 352 -13.37 -15.15 -7.95
C PHE A 352 -14.13 -14.78 -9.22
N THR A 353 -15.39 -15.23 -9.30
CA THR A 353 -16.27 -15.08 -10.45
C THR A 353 -17.71 -14.84 -10.00
N SER A 354 -18.61 -14.63 -10.95
CA SER A 354 -20.04 -14.47 -10.68
C SER A 354 -20.70 -15.70 -10.05
N THR A 355 -20.15 -16.91 -10.24
CA THR A 355 -20.72 -18.13 -9.64
C THR A 355 -20.43 -18.27 -8.15
N ASP A 356 -19.46 -17.50 -7.63
CA ASP A 356 -19.12 -17.46 -6.22
C ASP A 356 -20.04 -16.51 -5.43
N LEU A 357 -20.89 -15.75 -6.11
CA LEU A 357 -21.84 -14.86 -5.45
C LEU A 357 -22.88 -15.66 -4.66
N THR A 358 -22.79 -15.59 -3.34
CA THR A 358 -23.83 -16.09 -2.44
C THR A 358 -24.77 -14.95 -2.04
N ALA A 359 -25.93 -15.26 -1.44
CA ALA A 359 -26.88 -14.25 -0.95
C ALA A 359 -27.25 -13.17 -1.99
N ASN A 360 -27.36 -13.55 -3.27
CA ASN A 360 -27.57 -12.64 -4.41
C ASN A 360 -26.49 -11.54 -4.52
N GLY A 361 -25.27 -11.76 -4.04
CA GLY A 361 -24.20 -10.78 -3.99
C GLY A 361 -24.34 -9.73 -2.90
N GLU A 362 -25.20 -9.92 -1.90
CA GLU A 362 -25.35 -9.02 -0.76
C GLU A 362 -24.62 -9.57 0.47
N TYR A 363 -23.72 -8.76 1.01
CA TYR A 363 -22.90 -9.13 2.17
C TYR A 363 -23.05 -8.06 3.25
N ILE A 364 -23.02 -8.49 4.52
CA ILE A 364 -23.04 -7.61 5.68
C ILE A 364 -21.69 -7.72 6.38
N LEU A 365 -20.98 -6.59 6.46
CA LEU A 365 -19.71 -6.48 7.16
C LEU A 365 -19.95 -5.91 8.55
N SER A 366 -19.63 -6.70 9.57
CA SER A 366 -19.58 -6.24 10.96
C SER A 366 -18.26 -5.55 11.27
N ASP A 367 -18.02 -5.17 12.53
CA ASP A 367 -16.76 -4.53 12.89
C ASP A 367 -15.59 -5.47 12.60
N PHE A 368 -14.68 -5.04 11.73
CA PHE A 368 -13.63 -5.88 11.16
C PHE A 368 -12.70 -6.44 12.24
N ILE A 369 -12.30 -5.64 13.23
CA ILE A 369 -11.35 -6.10 14.24
C ILE A 369 -11.99 -7.17 15.12
N THR A 370 -13.19 -6.92 15.62
CA THR A 370 -13.85 -7.83 16.57
C THR A 370 -14.44 -9.09 15.94
N THR A 371 -14.83 -9.04 14.66
CA THR A 371 -15.51 -10.17 14.00
C THR A 371 -14.66 -10.85 12.92
N GLY A 372 -13.66 -10.17 12.37
CA GLY A 372 -12.91 -10.64 11.21
C GLY A 372 -13.68 -10.58 9.88
N ASP A 373 -14.86 -9.96 9.85
CA ASP A 373 -15.68 -9.85 8.64
C ASP A 373 -14.93 -9.10 7.52
N VAL A 374 -14.79 -9.75 6.37
CA VAL A 374 -14.16 -9.19 5.16
C VAL A 374 -14.92 -9.64 3.92
N VAL A 375 -14.74 -8.94 2.81
CA VAL A 375 -15.09 -9.41 1.47
C VAL A 375 -13.87 -9.27 0.58
N ARG A 376 -13.51 -10.33 -0.13
CA ARG A 376 -12.38 -10.36 -1.06
C ARG A 376 -12.87 -10.70 -2.46
N ILE A 377 -12.56 -9.86 -3.45
CA ILE A 377 -13.01 -10.03 -4.84
C ILE A 377 -11.81 -10.05 -5.78
N LYS A 378 -11.64 -11.11 -6.55
CA LYS A 378 -10.57 -11.20 -7.56
C LYS A 378 -10.78 -10.17 -8.66
N ILE A 379 -9.74 -9.38 -8.94
CA ILE A 379 -9.72 -8.44 -10.06
C ILE A 379 -9.17 -9.17 -11.30
N PRO A 380 -9.92 -9.24 -12.41
CA PRO A 380 -9.47 -9.87 -13.64
C PRO A 380 -8.23 -9.18 -14.22
N ASN A 381 -7.38 -9.97 -14.89
CA ASN A 381 -6.23 -9.46 -15.64
C ASN A 381 -5.22 -8.66 -14.80
N GLY A 382 -5.00 -9.05 -13.54
CA GLY A 382 -3.92 -8.50 -12.73
C GLY A 382 -2.56 -8.57 -13.45
N THR A 383 -1.74 -7.53 -13.33
CA THR A 383 -0.39 -7.52 -13.91
C THR A 383 0.60 -8.13 -12.94
N GLY A 384 1.45 -9.03 -13.42
CA GLY A 384 2.50 -9.69 -12.63
C GLY A 384 1.98 -10.76 -11.66
N ARG A 385 0.89 -10.49 -10.95
CA ARG A 385 0.28 -11.38 -9.95
C ARG A 385 -1.25 -11.31 -10.00
N ASN A 386 -1.91 -12.29 -9.37
CA ASN A 386 -3.33 -12.15 -9.06
C ASN A 386 -3.52 -10.95 -8.12
N GLN A 387 -4.63 -10.24 -8.28
CA GLN A 387 -4.94 -9.06 -7.49
C GLN A 387 -6.35 -9.16 -6.95
N TYR A 388 -6.60 -8.66 -5.73
CA TYR A 388 -7.92 -8.70 -5.13
C TYR A 388 -8.29 -7.36 -4.49
N LEU A 389 -9.55 -7.00 -4.62
CA LEU A 389 -10.17 -5.95 -3.83
C LEU A 389 -10.55 -6.52 -2.46
N TRP A 390 -10.14 -5.85 -1.40
CA TRP A 390 -10.54 -6.12 -0.02
C TRP A 390 -11.43 -5.03 0.52
N LEU A 391 -12.42 -5.43 1.31
CA LEU A 391 -13.40 -4.55 1.94
C LEU A 391 -13.46 -4.85 3.43
N GLU A 392 -13.33 -3.81 4.25
CA GLU A 392 -13.31 -3.88 5.71
C GLU A 392 -14.27 -2.82 6.29
N ASN A 393 -15.00 -3.14 7.36
CA ASN A 393 -15.84 -2.16 8.06
C ASN A 393 -15.26 -1.84 9.44
N HIS A 394 -14.80 -0.61 9.62
CA HIS A 394 -14.12 -0.15 10.83
C HIS A 394 -15.06 0.71 11.68
N GLN A 395 -15.45 0.27 12.88
CA GLN A 395 -16.46 0.94 13.71
C GLN A 395 -15.89 1.67 14.92
N GLY A 396 -14.60 1.54 15.20
CA GLY A 396 -13.96 2.17 16.36
C GLY A 396 -14.14 1.40 17.67
N VAL A 397 -14.53 0.12 17.60
CA VAL A 397 -14.76 -0.70 18.81
C VAL A 397 -13.44 -1.01 19.50
N SER A 398 -12.42 -1.39 18.72
CA SER A 398 -11.06 -1.58 19.23
C SER A 398 -10.25 -0.28 19.21
N ILE A 399 -9.33 -0.13 20.16
CA ILE A 399 -8.34 0.95 20.19
C ILE A 399 -7.32 0.89 19.04
N PHE A 400 -7.16 -0.28 18.40
CA PHE A 400 -6.34 -0.45 17.19
C PHE A 400 -7.08 0.00 15.94
N ASP A 401 -8.40 0.17 16.03
CA ASP A 401 -9.20 0.86 15.02
C ASP A 401 -9.01 2.38 15.04
N SER A 402 -8.09 2.88 15.85
CA SER A 402 -7.66 4.27 15.82
C SER A 402 -6.19 4.30 15.46
N ARG A 403 -5.79 5.31 14.68
CA ARG A 403 -4.40 5.62 14.43
C ARG A 403 -3.63 5.80 15.74
N PHE A 404 -2.30 5.69 15.70
CA PHE A 404 -1.49 6.14 16.83
C PHE A 404 -1.75 7.63 17.01
N ALA A 405 -1.81 8.10 18.27
CA ALA A 405 -2.12 9.50 18.53
C ALA A 405 -1.01 10.37 17.92
N ILE A 406 -1.39 11.19 16.95
CA ILE A 406 -0.50 12.17 16.33
C ILE A 406 -1.14 13.53 16.57
N ASN A 407 -0.40 14.41 17.23
CA ASN A 407 -0.71 15.83 17.27
C ASN A 407 0.11 16.51 16.17
N ASN A 408 -0.32 17.67 15.70
CA ASN A 408 0.51 18.52 14.85
C ASN A 408 1.65 19.15 15.68
N GLY A 409 2.51 19.94 15.03
CA GLY A 409 3.63 20.62 15.68
C GLY A 409 3.25 21.71 16.68
N ASP A 410 1.97 22.07 16.78
CA ASP A 410 1.42 22.95 17.82
C ASP A 410 0.77 22.15 18.97
N ASP A 411 0.98 20.83 19.01
CA ASP A 411 0.39 19.88 19.96
C ASP A 411 -1.15 19.76 19.88
N GLU A 412 -1.76 20.19 18.79
CA GLU A 412 -3.19 19.99 18.53
C GLU A 412 -3.45 18.63 17.87
N PRO A 413 -4.48 17.86 18.27
CA PRO A 413 -4.75 16.55 17.70
C PRO A 413 -5.21 16.66 16.24
N PHE A 414 -4.71 15.77 15.38
CA PHE A 414 -5.27 15.60 14.04
C PHE A 414 -6.70 15.04 14.08
N SER A 415 -7.40 15.08 12.95
CA SER A 415 -8.72 14.48 12.80
C SER A 415 -8.75 13.02 13.29
N PRO A 416 -9.87 12.54 13.84
CA PRO A 416 -10.01 11.14 14.26
C PRO A 416 -10.02 10.18 13.06
N SER A 417 -9.65 8.92 13.29
CA SER A 417 -9.70 7.87 12.25
C SER A 417 -11.09 7.76 11.61
N PRO A 418 -11.15 7.49 10.29
CA PRO A 418 -12.41 7.33 9.58
C PRO A 418 -13.20 6.12 10.12
N ARG A 419 -14.52 6.11 9.88
CA ARG A 419 -15.41 5.01 10.27
C ARG A 419 -16.22 4.52 9.09
N GLY A 420 -16.49 3.22 9.05
CA GLY A 420 -17.27 2.57 8.01
C GLY A 420 -16.43 1.78 7.03
N LEU A 421 -16.94 1.64 5.81
CA LEU A 421 -16.35 0.78 4.78
C LEU A 421 -15.09 1.41 4.20
N VAL A 422 -13.96 0.69 4.27
CA VAL A 422 -12.71 1.06 3.60
C VAL A 422 -12.32 -0.04 2.62
N ALA A 423 -11.47 0.31 1.65
CA ALA A 423 -11.10 -0.61 0.59
C ALA A 423 -9.64 -0.44 0.16
N TYR A 424 -9.04 -1.55 -0.26
CA TYR A 424 -7.70 -1.56 -0.86
C TYR A 424 -7.58 -2.71 -1.88
N ILE A 425 -6.62 -2.61 -2.78
CA ILE A 425 -6.23 -3.66 -3.72
C ILE A 425 -4.94 -4.28 -3.22
N ASP A 426 -4.92 -5.60 -3.07
CA ASP A 426 -3.68 -6.35 -2.88
C ASP A 426 -3.18 -6.92 -4.22
N ALA A 427 -1.86 -6.92 -4.36
CA ALA A 427 -1.12 -7.53 -5.46
C ALA A 427 0.12 -8.26 -4.92
N ILE A 428 0.01 -8.82 -3.70
CA ILE A 428 1.11 -9.47 -2.99
C ILE A 428 1.10 -10.97 -3.27
N ASN A 429 0.13 -11.70 -2.72
CA ASN A 429 0.07 -13.16 -2.80
C ASN A 429 -1.32 -13.66 -2.40
N ASP A 430 -1.77 -14.72 -3.05
CA ASP A 430 -3.09 -15.32 -2.88
C ASP A 430 -3.07 -16.81 -2.53
N ASP A 431 -1.89 -17.33 -2.24
CA ASP A 431 -1.67 -18.70 -1.75
C ASP A 431 -0.84 -18.70 -0.46
N LYS A 432 -1.42 -19.24 0.62
CA LYS A 432 -0.74 -19.42 1.92
C LYS A 432 0.48 -20.35 1.84
N SER A 433 0.63 -21.10 0.76
CA SER A 433 1.77 -22.01 0.54
C SER A 433 2.95 -21.33 -0.15
N ASN A 434 2.73 -20.14 -0.74
CA ASN A 434 3.79 -19.37 -1.38
C ASN A 434 4.44 -18.43 -0.36
N THR A 435 5.62 -18.77 0.11
CA THR A 435 6.36 -18.02 1.13
C THR A 435 7.31 -16.97 0.55
N TYR A 436 7.52 -16.97 -0.78
CA TYR A 436 8.48 -16.10 -1.46
C TYR A 436 7.86 -14.75 -1.84
N ILE A 437 7.63 -13.90 -0.83
CA ILE A 437 6.93 -12.61 -1.02
C ILE A 437 7.77 -11.37 -0.73
N PHE A 438 8.89 -11.48 0.00
CA PHE A 438 9.68 -10.35 0.50
C PHE A 438 9.98 -9.28 -0.56
N ASP A 439 10.69 -9.63 -1.65
CA ASP A 439 11.03 -8.64 -2.68
C ASP A 439 9.84 -8.30 -3.58
N ALA A 440 9.11 -9.33 -3.98
CA ALA A 440 8.18 -9.21 -5.08
C ALA A 440 6.77 -8.74 -4.64
N GLY A 441 6.52 -8.68 -3.33
CA GLY A 441 5.34 -8.06 -2.72
C GLY A 441 5.53 -6.58 -2.33
N ALA A 442 6.74 -6.03 -2.46
CA ALA A 442 7.04 -4.64 -2.11
C ALA A 442 6.14 -3.65 -2.87
N GLY A 443 5.63 -2.64 -2.18
CA GLY A 443 4.58 -1.72 -2.67
C GLY A 443 3.26 -2.38 -3.09
N GLY A 444 3.02 -3.66 -2.77
CA GLY A 444 1.90 -4.45 -3.30
C GLY A 444 0.49 -4.12 -2.80
N ILE A 445 0.30 -3.05 -2.01
CA ILE A 445 -1.02 -2.58 -1.57
C ILE A 445 -1.31 -1.21 -2.16
N LYS A 446 -2.47 -1.07 -2.78
CA LYS A 446 -3.03 0.21 -3.19
C LYS A 446 -4.30 0.52 -2.41
N TYR A 447 -4.27 1.57 -1.62
CA TYR A 447 -5.45 2.02 -0.88
C TYR A 447 -6.44 2.73 -1.81
N LEU A 448 -7.74 2.63 -1.54
CA LEU A 448 -8.77 3.30 -2.34
C LEU A 448 -9.47 4.36 -1.50
N ASP A 449 -9.49 5.59 -2.00
CA ASP A 449 -10.12 6.74 -1.34
C ASP A 449 -11.47 7.07 -1.96
N SER A 450 -12.50 7.20 -1.11
CA SER A 450 -13.86 7.60 -1.52
C SER A 450 -13.92 8.96 -2.20
N GLN A 451 -12.93 9.82 -1.96
CA GLN A 451 -12.84 11.14 -2.57
C GLN A 451 -12.56 11.08 -4.08
N GLY A 452 -12.07 9.96 -4.61
CA GLY A 452 -11.79 9.81 -6.04
C GLY A 452 -10.35 10.10 -6.44
N LYS A 453 -10.09 10.02 -7.75
CA LYS A 453 -8.79 10.28 -8.35
C LYS A 453 -8.82 11.52 -9.22
N TYR A 454 -7.76 12.31 -9.12
CA TYR A 454 -7.64 13.58 -9.81
C TYR A 454 -6.27 13.77 -10.44
N ASP A 455 -6.22 14.65 -11.43
CA ASP A 455 -5.00 15.36 -11.79
C ASP A 455 -4.77 16.49 -10.78
N TYR A 456 -3.52 16.71 -10.40
CA TYR A 456 -3.13 17.78 -9.47
C TYR A 456 -2.11 18.71 -10.11
N SER A 457 -2.30 20.00 -9.90
CA SER A 457 -1.28 21.03 -10.06
C SER A 457 -0.83 21.54 -8.68
N TRP A 458 0.30 22.25 -8.62
CA TRP A 458 0.88 22.72 -7.37
C TRP A 458 1.67 24.01 -7.54
N ASP A 459 1.73 24.81 -6.47
CA ASP A 459 2.50 26.05 -6.43
C ASP A 459 4.00 25.76 -6.33
N SER A 460 4.80 26.36 -7.20
CA SER A 460 6.27 26.18 -7.23
C SER A 460 6.97 26.55 -5.91
N ILE A 461 6.34 27.42 -5.13
CA ILE A 461 6.80 27.87 -3.82
C ILE A 461 6.15 27.00 -2.74
N TYR A 462 6.99 26.29 -2.00
CA TYR A 462 6.56 25.55 -0.82
C TYR A 462 6.65 26.43 0.45
N SER A 463 5.95 26.00 1.49
CA SER A 463 6.06 26.56 2.84
C SER A 463 6.65 25.52 3.79
N SER A 464 7.28 25.96 4.88
CA SER A 464 7.81 25.08 5.93
C SER A 464 7.27 25.52 7.30
N PRO A 465 5.98 25.29 7.56
CA PRO A 465 5.35 25.77 8.78
C PRO A 465 5.80 24.95 10.00
N ASN A 466 6.07 25.64 11.11
CA ASN A 466 6.50 25.00 12.37
C ASN A 466 5.47 24.00 12.91
N HIS A 467 4.17 24.30 12.76
CA HIS A 467 3.08 23.41 13.17
C HIS A 467 2.96 22.13 12.32
N LEU A 468 3.75 21.99 11.25
CA LEU A 468 3.94 20.73 10.52
C LEU A 468 5.42 20.35 10.51
N TRP A 469 6.09 20.62 11.62
CA TRP A 469 7.46 20.23 11.88
C TRP A 469 8.50 20.78 10.88
N GLY A 470 8.20 21.91 10.24
CA GLY A 470 9.08 22.52 9.25
C GLY A 470 9.16 21.74 7.92
N ASN A 471 8.31 20.75 7.71
CA ASN A 471 8.27 19.97 6.48
C ASN A 471 7.96 20.84 5.26
N ARG A 472 8.52 20.48 4.09
CA ARG A 472 8.29 21.17 2.81
C ARG A 472 6.86 20.95 2.30
N ILE A 473 5.93 21.84 2.59
CA ILE A 473 4.53 21.73 2.17
C ILE A 473 4.27 22.48 0.87
N TYR A 474 3.90 21.75 -0.18
CA TYR A 474 3.35 22.32 -1.40
C TYR A 474 1.85 22.58 -1.25
N ASN A 475 1.37 23.64 -1.89
CA ASN A 475 -0.06 23.91 -2.04
C ASN A 475 -0.55 23.30 -3.34
N TYR A 476 -1.48 22.34 -3.24
CA TYR A 476 -2.04 21.61 -4.38
C TYR A 476 -3.38 22.20 -4.80
N HIS A 477 -3.69 22.00 -6.08
CA HIS A 477 -4.97 22.33 -6.69
C HIS A 477 -5.52 21.09 -7.39
N ILE A 478 -6.79 20.76 -7.14
CA ILE A 478 -7.48 19.70 -7.87
C ILE A 478 -7.82 20.25 -9.26
N ASP A 479 -7.32 19.59 -10.29
CA ASP A 479 -7.64 19.93 -11.67
C ASP A 479 -8.83 19.08 -12.16
N ASN A 480 -8.56 18.10 -13.03
CA ASN A 480 -9.58 17.29 -13.66
C ASN A 480 -9.79 15.97 -12.93
N ASN A 481 -11.04 15.49 -12.89
CA ASN A 481 -11.34 14.11 -12.50
C ASN A 481 -10.59 13.14 -13.44
N ASN A 482 -9.90 12.17 -12.85
CA ASN A 482 -9.12 11.16 -13.56
C ASN A 482 -9.26 9.80 -12.85
N PRO A 483 -10.42 9.13 -12.98
CA PRO A 483 -10.79 7.94 -12.21
C PRO A 483 -9.88 6.72 -12.36
N ILE A 484 -9.04 6.68 -13.41
CA ILE A 484 -8.19 5.53 -13.73
C ILE A 484 -6.76 5.80 -13.28
N SER A 485 -6.09 6.74 -13.95
CA SER A 485 -4.65 6.98 -13.82
C SER A 485 -4.28 8.18 -12.97
N GLY A 486 -5.26 8.89 -12.39
CA GLY A 486 -5.01 9.99 -11.47
C GLY A 486 -4.52 9.52 -10.10
N GLN A 487 -4.19 10.48 -9.25
CA GLN A 487 -3.72 10.24 -7.88
C GLN A 487 -4.87 10.47 -6.89
N MET A 488 -4.87 9.75 -5.76
CA MET A 488 -5.86 9.94 -4.69
C MET A 488 -5.28 10.86 -3.60
N PRO A 489 -6.14 11.55 -2.82
CA PRO A 489 -5.67 12.37 -1.69
C PRO A 489 -4.83 11.59 -0.66
N CYS A 490 -5.10 10.29 -0.51
CA CYS A 490 -4.34 9.40 0.38
C CYS A 490 -2.93 9.01 -0.13
N ASN A 491 -2.57 9.35 -1.37
CA ASN A 491 -1.26 9.03 -1.97
C ASN A 491 -0.27 10.18 -1.83
N ALA A 492 1.02 9.86 -1.90
CA ALA A 492 2.03 10.88 -2.14
C ALA A 492 1.91 11.31 -3.61
N ILE A 493 1.80 12.61 -3.84
CA ILE A 493 1.64 13.19 -5.18
C ILE A 493 3.00 13.24 -5.85
N MET A 494 3.20 12.38 -6.86
CA MET A 494 4.41 12.33 -7.67
C MET A 494 4.40 13.39 -8.76
N SER A 495 5.49 14.16 -8.89
CA SER A 495 5.68 15.22 -9.89
C SER A 495 7.16 15.59 -10.04
N ASN A 496 7.49 16.41 -11.04
CA ASN A 496 8.81 17.02 -11.24
C ASN A 496 8.97 18.30 -10.40
N TYR A 497 9.12 18.14 -9.09
CA TYR A 497 9.46 19.18 -8.11
C TYR A 497 10.86 19.79 -8.26
N ASN A 498 11.79 19.06 -8.87
CA ASN A 498 13.19 19.44 -9.09
C ASN A 498 13.41 20.22 -10.38
N TYR A 499 12.41 20.27 -11.27
CA TYR A 499 12.44 20.97 -12.56
C TYR A 499 13.54 20.48 -13.51
N ASP A 500 13.83 19.19 -13.49
CA ASP A 500 14.81 18.57 -14.39
C ASP A 500 14.11 17.70 -15.45
N THR A 501 14.85 16.84 -16.14
CA THR A 501 14.34 15.98 -17.21
C THR A 501 13.93 14.58 -16.74
N VAL A 502 14.00 14.31 -15.43
CA VAL A 502 13.76 13.00 -14.82
C VAL A 502 13.04 13.15 -13.47
N ILE A 503 11.81 12.67 -13.36
CA ILE A 503 11.19 12.49 -12.03
C ILE A 503 11.99 11.43 -11.29
N THR A 504 12.57 11.80 -10.15
CA THR A 504 13.36 10.84 -9.36
C THR A 504 12.43 9.74 -8.86
N LYS A 505 12.70 8.51 -9.29
CA LYS A 505 12.00 7.32 -8.84
C LYS A 505 12.97 6.17 -8.69
N VAL A 506 12.95 5.51 -7.53
CA VAL A 506 13.83 4.40 -7.25
C VAL A 506 13.07 3.09 -7.14
N PHE A 507 13.51 2.12 -7.94
CA PHE A 507 12.89 0.80 -8.09
C PHE A 507 13.55 -0.18 -7.12
N TYR A 508 13.51 0.11 -5.83
CA TYR A 508 14.14 -0.76 -4.83
C TYR A 508 13.26 -1.93 -4.42
N THR A 509 13.94 -3.05 -4.17
CA THR A 509 13.44 -4.22 -3.46
C THR A 509 13.67 -4.01 -1.96
N ASN A 510 12.58 -3.75 -1.23
CA ASN A 510 12.36 -4.09 0.18
C ASN A 510 13.38 -3.76 1.29
N SER A 511 14.36 -2.85 1.10
CA SER A 511 15.47 -2.72 2.08
C SER A 511 16.12 -1.35 2.24
N THR A 512 15.75 -0.32 1.47
CA THR A 512 16.37 1.01 1.62
C THR A 512 15.35 2.13 1.44
N PRO A 513 15.36 3.16 2.31
CA PRO A 513 14.62 4.40 2.08
C PRO A 513 14.89 4.95 0.68
N VAL A 514 13.84 5.39 -0.01
CA VAL A 514 13.94 5.94 -1.37
C VAL A 514 13.55 7.41 -1.41
N ASP A 515 14.32 8.19 -2.16
CA ASP A 515 14.04 9.60 -2.42
C ASP A 515 13.15 9.76 -3.67
N ASP A 516 12.01 9.07 -3.69
CA ASP A 516 11.01 9.28 -4.73
C ASP A 516 10.53 10.73 -4.69
N GLU A 517 10.36 11.34 -5.87
CA GLU A 517 9.95 12.73 -6.02
C GLU A 517 8.44 12.90 -5.85
N ALA A 518 7.97 12.56 -4.66
CA ALA A 518 6.57 12.53 -4.27
C ALA A 518 6.36 13.19 -2.90
N TYR A 519 5.27 13.96 -2.79
CA TYR A 519 4.99 14.83 -1.65
C TYR A 519 3.53 14.65 -1.21
N TRP A 520 3.28 14.58 0.10
CA TRP A 520 1.94 14.33 0.63
C TRP A 520 1.03 15.53 0.47
N LEU A 521 -0.24 15.28 0.14
CA LEU A 521 -1.27 16.31 0.07
C LEU A 521 -1.64 16.75 1.50
N ILE A 522 -1.03 17.84 1.94
CA ILE A 522 -1.23 18.45 3.27
C ILE A 522 -1.88 19.83 3.15
N LYS A 523 -1.79 20.47 1.99
CA LYS A 523 -2.39 21.78 1.74
C LYS A 523 -3.05 21.79 0.36
N ARG A 524 -4.32 22.17 0.32
CA ARG A 524 -5.14 22.28 -0.89
C ARG A 524 -5.83 23.63 -0.93
N ASP A 525 -5.68 24.35 -2.04
CA ASP A 525 -6.31 25.67 -2.27
C ASP A 525 -6.10 26.66 -1.11
N GLY A 526 -4.87 26.68 -0.55
CA GLY A 526 -4.51 27.55 0.56
C GLY A 526 -4.84 27.02 1.96
N THR A 527 -5.57 25.90 2.06
CA THR A 527 -6.08 25.34 3.33
C THR A 527 -5.38 24.05 3.69
N TYR A 528 -5.01 23.86 4.96
CA TYR A 528 -4.43 22.61 5.44
C TYR A 528 -5.49 21.51 5.51
N THR A 529 -5.12 20.28 5.11
CA THR A 529 -5.98 19.10 5.12
C THR A 529 -5.28 17.93 5.80
N ASP A 530 -6.09 16.97 6.27
CA ASP A 530 -5.62 15.73 6.90
C ASP A 530 -5.67 14.54 5.93
N ASP A 531 -5.56 14.79 4.63
CA ASP A 531 -5.71 13.76 3.58
C ASP A 531 -4.59 12.72 3.65
N MET A 532 -3.36 13.14 3.99
CA MET A 532 -2.24 12.23 4.25
C MET A 532 -2.53 11.19 5.36
N LEU A 533 -3.48 11.51 6.26
CA LEU A 533 -3.92 10.65 7.38
C LEU A 533 -5.18 9.85 7.04
N GLN A 534 -5.66 9.95 5.79
CA GLN A 534 -6.79 9.18 5.27
C GLN A 534 -8.10 9.41 6.03
N SER A 535 -8.27 10.60 6.58
CA SER A 535 -9.40 10.91 7.47
C SER A 535 -10.78 10.81 6.79
N ASN A 536 -10.83 10.78 5.44
CA ASN A 536 -12.06 10.68 4.65
C ASN A 536 -12.05 9.51 3.64
N ILE A 537 -11.22 8.48 3.89
CA ILE A 537 -11.04 7.38 2.93
C ILE A 537 -12.29 6.47 2.80
N ASN A 538 -13.16 6.48 3.81
CA ASN A 538 -14.30 5.56 3.91
C ASN A 538 -15.40 5.84 2.87
N PHE A 539 -16.03 4.78 2.37
CA PHE A 539 -17.12 4.84 1.40
C PHE A 539 -18.48 4.95 2.12
N PRO A 540 -19.18 6.09 2.07
CA PRO A 540 -20.49 6.24 2.70
C PRO A 540 -21.59 5.48 1.93
N VAL A 541 -22.76 5.31 2.55
CA VAL A 541 -23.97 4.76 1.92
C VAL A 541 -24.29 5.50 0.61
N GLY A 542 -24.59 4.74 -0.45
CA GLY A 542 -24.80 5.26 -1.80
C GLY A 542 -23.52 5.35 -2.64
N SER A 543 -22.34 5.21 -2.03
CA SER A 543 -21.08 5.12 -2.78
C SER A 543 -21.02 3.84 -3.61
N ARG A 544 -20.34 3.95 -4.76
CA ARG A 544 -20.11 2.82 -5.67
C ARG A 544 -18.69 2.84 -6.21
N LEU A 545 -18.08 1.66 -6.25
CA LEU A 545 -16.84 1.35 -6.97
C LEU A 545 -17.20 0.51 -8.20
N GLY A 546 -16.81 0.90 -9.40
CA GLY A 546 -17.06 0.17 -10.64
C GLY A 546 -16.68 0.99 -11.88
N ILE A 547 -17.08 0.52 -13.07
CA ILE A 547 -16.75 1.17 -14.36
C ILE A 547 -17.23 2.63 -14.46
N SER A 548 -18.27 2.96 -13.70
CA SER A 548 -18.93 4.26 -13.72
C SER A 548 -18.73 5.04 -12.42
N SER A 549 -17.59 4.92 -11.73
CA SER A 549 -17.25 5.65 -10.50
C SER A 549 -15.90 6.38 -10.58
N SER A 550 -15.63 7.25 -9.59
CA SER A 550 -14.29 7.76 -9.28
C SER A 550 -14.02 7.51 -7.79
N PRO A 551 -13.02 6.70 -7.41
CA PRO A 551 -12.08 6.01 -8.30
C PRO A 551 -12.79 4.88 -9.08
N MET A 552 -12.28 4.55 -10.26
CA MET A 552 -12.73 3.40 -11.03
C MET A 552 -12.04 2.13 -10.52
N LEU A 553 -12.79 1.04 -10.36
CA LEU A 553 -12.23 -0.25 -9.93
C LEU A 553 -11.52 -0.94 -11.12
N VAL A 554 -10.19 -0.91 -11.12
CA VAL A 554 -9.30 -1.55 -12.10
C VAL A 554 -8.13 -2.22 -11.40
N ASN A 555 -7.36 -3.02 -12.12
CA ASN A 555 -6.11 -3.57 -11.61
C ASN A 555 -5.14 -2.46 -11.15
N TYR A 556 -4.23 -2.82 -10.25
CA TYR A 556 -3.06 -2.04 -9.87
C TYR A 556 -1.91 -2.36 -10.83
N PRO A 557 -1.56 -1.48 -11.78
CA PRO A 557 -0.70 -1.88 -12.87
C PRO A 557 0.78 -1.78 -12.49
N ASN A 558 1.55 -2.80 -12.84
CA ASN A 558 3.00 -2.76 -12.70
C ASN A 558 3.59 -1.68 -13.61
N TYR A 559 4.54 -0.95 -13.06
CA TYR A 559 5.35 0.03 -13.75
C TYR A 559 6.75 -0.55 -14.00
N SER A 560 7.30 -0.26 -15.18
CA SER A 560 8.67 -0.63 -15.53
C SER A 560 9.37 0.54 -16.20
N SER A 561 10.66 0.67 -15.91
CA SER A 561 11.53 1.68 -16.50
C SER A 561 11.77 1.50 -18.00
N THR A 562 11.33 0.38 -18.59
CA THR A 562 11.47 0.12 -20.04
C THR A 562 10.17 0.35 -20.81
N THR A 563 9.02 0.01 -20.22
CA THR A 563 7.70 0.17 -20.84
C THR A 563 7.09 1.54 -20.56
N PHE A 564 7.56 2.21 -19.49
CA PHE A 564 7.18 3.55 -19.07
C PHE A 564 5.67 3.76 -18.82
N GLN A 565 4.86 2.70 -18.77
CA GLN A 565 3.44 2.77 -18.43
C GLN A 565 2.84 1.39 -18.19
N GLY A 566 2.16 1.22 -17.05
CA GLY A 566 1.36 0.04 -16.78
C GLY A 566 0.00 0.06 -17.50
N THR A 567 -0.52 -1.10 -17.87
CA THR A 567 -1.84 -1.24 -18.52
C THR A 567 -2.96 -1.37 -17.47
N TYR A 568 -4.02 -0.59 -17.65
CA TYR A 568 -5.28 -0.70 -16.91
C TYR A 568 -6.30 -1.53 -17.71
N PHE A 569 -6.90 -2.53 -17.06
CA PHE A 569 -7.91 -3.39 -17.66
C PHE A 569 -9.30 -3.01 -17.16
N ILE A 570 -10.19 -2.69 -18.11
CA ILE A 570 -11.61 -2.51 -17.82
C ILE A 570 -12.20 -3.86 -17.42
N ASN A 571 -13.06 -3.86 -16.42
CA ASN A 571 -13.79 -5.02 -15.94
C ASN A 571 -15.22 -4.62 -15.55
N GLY A 572 -16.09 -5.62 -15.39
CA GLY A 572 -17.51 -5.43 -15.04
C GLY A 572 -17.80 -5.65 -13.56
N ILE A 573 -16.83 -5.52 -12.66
CA ILE A 573 -17.06 -5.68 -11.21
C ILE A 573 -17.57 -4.36 -10.65
N SER A 574 -18.57 -4.42 -9.77
CA SER A 574 -18.92 -3.30 -8.94
C SER A 574 -19.25 -3.68 -7.50
N VAL A 575 -19.05 -2.70 -6.62
CA VAL A 575 -19.41 -2.73 -5.20
C VAL A 575 -20.19 -1.48 -4.88
N GLU A 576 -21.37 -1.62 -4.28
CA GLU A 576 -22.21 -0.52 -3.84
C GLU A 576 -22.52 -0.64 -2.36
N VAL A 577 -22.41 0.47 -1.63
CA VAL A 577 -22.79 0.55 -0.21
C VAL A 577 -24.29 0.81 -0.13
N LEU A 578 -25.06 -0.21 0.25
CA LEU A 578 -26.53 -0.13 0.24
C LEU A 578 -27.08 0.54 1.50
N GLU A 579 -26.55 0.17 2.66
CA GLU A 579 -27.11 0.55 3.96
C GLU A 579 -26.05 0.46 5.05
N GLN A 580 -26.17 1.32 6.06
CA GLN A 580 -25.48 1.19 7.35
C GLN A 580 -26.53 1.03 8.44
N TYR A 581 -26.48 -0.08 9.16
CA TYR A 581 -27.39 -0.37 10.26
C TYR A 581 -27.06 0.50 11.48
N SER A 582 -28.01 0.64 12.40
CA SER A 582 -27.84 1.45 13.63
C SER A 582 -26.72 0.96 14.55
N ASP A 583 -26.33 -0.31 14.43
CA ASP A 583 -25.21 -0.92 15.16
C ASP A 583 -23.88 -0.84 14.40
N GLY A 584 -23.80 -0.04 13.34
CA GLY A 584 -22.57 0.21 12.58
C GLY A 584 -22.25 -0.83 11.50
N ARG A 585 -22.97 -1.97 11.45
CA ARG A 585 -22.81 -2.96 10.37
C ARG A 585 -23.13 -2.32 9.02
N ILE A 586 -22.44 -2.74 7.97
CA ILE A 586 -22.62 -2.20 6.61
C ILE A 586 -23.06 -3.30 5.67
N LYS A 587 -24.12 -3.04 4.90
CA LYS A 587 -24.58 -3.90 3.82
C LYS A 587 -24.04 -3.39 2.48
N ILE A 588 -23.40 -4.28 1.72
CA ILE A 588 -22.91 -4.00 0.37
C ILE A 588 -23.57 -4.89 -0.68
N LYS A 589 -23.49 -4.47 -1.95
CA LYS A 589 -23.84 -5.27 -3.12
C LYS A 589 -22.64 -5.43 -4.03
N VAL A 590 -22.25 -6.68 -4.30
CA VAL A 590 -21.26 -7.03 -5.32
C VAL A 590 -21.98 -7.47 -6.58
N ARG A 591 -21.54 -6.96 -7.74
CA ARG A 591 -22.07 -7.34 -9.06
C ARG A 591 -20.93 -7.67 -10.02
N PHE A 592 -21.22 -8.55 -10.96
CA PHE A 592 -20.43 -8.79 -12.16
C PHE A 592 -21.23 -8.35 -13.38
N ASN A 593 -20.55 -8.18 -14.52
CA ASN A 593 -21.13 -7.69 -15.78
C ASN A 593 -21.83 -6.33 -15.63
N ASP A 594 -21.34 -5.52 -14.70
CA ASP A 594 -21.78 -4.14 -14.50
C ASP A 594 -20.99 -3.21 -15.42
N ILE A 595 -21.46 -3.17 -16.67
CA ILE A 595 -20.76 -2.62 -17.85
C ILE A 595 -21.28 -1.24 -18.28
N ASP A 596 -22.25 -0.69 -17.55
CA ASP A 596 -22.93 0.55 -17.90
C ASP A 596 -22.16 1.78 -17.39
N VAL A 597 -21.74 2.64 -18.31
CA VAL A 597 -21.25 3.99 -18.01
C VAL A 597 -22.45 4.93 -17.89
N THR A 598 -22.81 5.26 -16.66
CA THR A 598 -24.04 5.99 -16.28
C THR A 598 -23.81 7.47 -15.94
N GLN A 599 -22.56 7.93 -15.96
CA GLN A 599 -22.19 9.33 -15.76
C GLN A 599 -21.20 9.82 -16.80
N ASN A 600 -20.97 11.13 -16.83
CA ASN A 600 -19.93 11.69 -17.69
C ASN A 600 -18.57 11.39 -17.07
N LEU A 601 -17.67 10.79 -17.86
CA LEU A 601 -16.36 10.34 -17.37
C LEU A 601 -15.25 10.80 -18.30
N ARG A 602 -14.05 10.90 -17.72
CA ARG A 602 -12.80 11.15 -18.43
C ARG A 602 -11.85 10.00 -18.12
N TRP A 603 -11.40 9.29 -19.14
CA TRP A 603 -10.52 8.12 -19.01
C TRP A 603 -9.14 8.45 -19.57
N CYS A 604 -8.12 8.19 -18.76
CA CYS A 604 -6.73 8.48 -19.06
C CYS A 604 -5.84 7.26 -18.79
N GLY A 605 -4.73 7.15 -19.52
CA GLY A 605 -3.74 6.09 -19.35
C GLY A 605 -3.69 5.09 -20.52
N LYS A 606 -3.05 3.95 -20.30
CA LYS A 606 -3.04 2.83 -21.23
C LYS A 606 -4.13 1.86 -20.81
N ILE A 607 -5.22 1.82 -21.56
CA ILE A 607 -6.48 1.16 -21.20
C ILE A 607 -6.77 0.05 -22.21
N GLU A 608 -7.17 -1.10 -21.69
CA GLU A 608 -7.57 -2.26 -22.49
C GLU A 608 -8.96 -2.76 -22.07
N LEU A 609 -9.85 -2.92 -23.05
CA LEU A 609 -11.15 -3.57 -22.88
C LEU A 609 -11.04 -5.01 -23.38
N ASN A 610 -11.20 -5.94 -22.46
CA ASN A 610 -11.31 -7.37 -22.74
C ASN A 610 -12.76 -7.77 -23.01
N ASP A 611 -12.95 -9.02 -23.45
CA ASP A 611 -14.25 -9.70 -23.47
C ASP A 611 -14.68 -9.99 -22.01
N ILE A 612 -15.57 -9.16 -21.48
CA ILE A 612 -16.07 -9.21 -20.09
C ILE A 612 -17.29 -10.14 -20.02
N THR A 613 -18.11 -10.13 -21.06
CA THR A 613 -19.41 -10.82 -21.11
C THR A 613 -19.38 -12.12 -21.90
N GLU A 614 -18.19 -12.61 -22.24
CA GLU A 614 -17.96 -13.86 -22.96
C GLU A 614 -18.72 -13.92 -24.29
N ASN A 615 -18.67 -12.82 -25.06
CA ASN A 615 -19.35 -12.62 -26.34
C ASN A 615 -20.89 -12.63 -26.28
N THR A 616 -21.50 -12.65 -25.09
CA THR A 616 -22.96 -12.70 -24.97
C THR A 616 -23.63 -11.33 -25.10
N ASN A 617 -22.92 -10.27 -24.70
CA ASN A 617 -23.44 -8.91 -24.60
C ASN A 617 -22.33 -7.91 -24.97
N PRO A 618 -22.63 -6.59 -24.98
CA PRO A 618 -21.57 -5.59 -24.95
C PRO A 618 -20.72 -5.73 -23.68
N ASP A 619 -19.44 -5.37 -23.74
CA ASP A 619 -18.54 -5.36 -22.59
C ASP A 619 -18.45 -3.97 -21.93
N ILE A 620 -18.88 -2.96 -22.67
CA ILE A 620 -19.10 -1.61 -22.16
C ILE A 620 -20.26 -0.96 -22.90
N ILE A 621 -21.12 -0.26 -22.16
CA ILE A 621 -22.23 0.50 -22.70
C ILE A 621 -22.14 1.94 -22.21
N ILE A 622 -21.94 2.89 -23.12
CA ILE A 622 -22.13 4.31 -22.81
C ILE A 622 -23.62 4.59 -22.87
N THR A 623 -24.22 4.83 -21.71
CA THR A 623 -25.67 5.01 -21.61
C THR A 623 -26.14 6.33 -22.23
N THR A 624 -27.44 6.42 -22.49
CA THR A 624 -28.05 7.55 -23.19
C THR A 624 -27.76 8.89 -22.51
N ASN A 625 -27.45 9.91 -23.31
CA ASN A 625 -27.07 11.26 -22.86
C ASN A 625 -25.81 11.34 -21.98
N LYS A 626 -24.95 10.30 -21.98
CA LYS A 626 -23.67 10.32 -21.27
C LYS A 626 -22.50 10.52 -22.21
N THR A 627 -21.45 11.12 -21.69
CA THR A 627 -20.21 11.42 -22.41
C THR A 627 -19.04 10.68 -21.76
N LEU A 628 -18.31 9.90 -22.55
CA LEU A 628 -16.99 9.43 -22.19
C LEU A 628 -15.93 10.22 -22.98
N THR A 629 -14.96 10.78 -22.29
CA THR A 629 -13.80 11.44 -22.92
C THR A 629 -12.56 10.60 -22.70
N ILE A 630 -11.94 10.12 -23.76
CA ILE A 630 -10.63 9.45 -23.77
C ILE A 630 -9.59 10.54 -23.98
N ASP A 631 -8.84 10.85 -22.94
CA ASP A 631 -8.03 12.07 -22.87
C ASP A 631 -6.64 11.82 -22.29
N LYS A 632 -5.66 12.65 -22.65
CA LYS A 632 -4.32 12.62 -22.05
C LYS A 632 -4.40 13.06 -20.59
N SER A 633 -3.74 12.30 -19.71
CA SER A 633 -3.65 12.59 -18.27
C SER A 633 -3.02 13.95 -17.98
N GLY A 634 -3.37 14.58 -16.84
CA GLY A 634 -2.57 15.65 -16.23
C GLY A 634 -1.58 15.11 -15.19
N THR A 635 -1.81 13.89 -14.71
CA THR A 635 -0.93 13.16 -13.79
C THR A 635 0.26 12.53 -14.52
N PRO A 636 1.50 12.70 -14.02
CA PRO A 636 2.67 11.98 -14.50
C PRO A 636 2.45 10.46 -14.51
N ASN A 637 2.81 9.82 -15.62
CA ASN A 637 2.69 8.36 -15.76
C ASN A 637 3.99 7.71 -16.26
N ARG A 638 5.09 8.48 -16.28
CA ARG A 638 6.45 8.05 -16.61
C ARG A 638 7.47 8.94 -15.91
N HIS A 639 8.67 8.41 -15.69
CA HIS A 639 9.75 9.13 -15.00
C HIS A 639 10.72 9.89 -15.94
N THR A 640 10.62 9.73 -17.26
CA THR A 640 11.43 10.46 -18.26
C THR A 640 10.54 11.27 -19.20
N LEU A 641 11.09 12.29 -19.86
CA LEU A 641 10.33 13.09 -20.82
C LEU A 641 9.94 12.31 -22.10
N TYR A 642 8.74 12.59 -22.60
CA TYR A 642 8.27 12.29 -23.94
C TYR A 642 7.52 13.49 -24.48
N ASN A 643 7.99 14.04 -25.60
CA ASN A 643 7.50 15.30 -26.16
C ASN A 643 7.43 16.40 -25.07
N ASP A 644 8.52 16.56 -24.32
CA ASP A 644 8.69 17.55 -23.24
C ASP A 644 7.70 17.40 -22.06
N GLN A 645 7.11 16.22 -21.87
CA GLN A 645 6.21 15.92 -20.75
C GLN A 645 6.49 14.56 -20.11
N PHE A 646 6.19 14.44 -18.81
CA PHE A 646 6.21 13.17 -18.07
C PHE A 646 4.93 12.35 -18.23
N ILE A 647 4.26 12.51 -19.38
CA ILE A 647 2.92 11.98 -19.63
C ILE A 647 2.86 11.40 -21.03
N ASN A 648 2.55 10.11 -21.11
CA ASN A 648 2.16 9.47 -22.36
C ASN A 648 0.73 9.86 -22.75
N PRO A 649 0.44 10.05 -24.05
CA PRO A 649 -0.93 10.11 -24.56
C PRO A 649 -1.73 8.87 -24.16
N THR A 650 -3.04 9.03 -24.01
CA THR A 650 -3.91 7.91 -23.65
C THR A 650 -4.11 6.99 -24.84
N ILE A 651 -4.05 5.69 -24.59
CA ILE A 651 -4.32 4.65 -25.59
C ILE A 651 -5.43 3.78 -25.01
N PHE A 652 -6.58 3.76 -25.67
CA PHE A 652 -7.65 2.83 -25.35
C PHE A 652 -7.79 1.80 -26.47
N SER A 653 -7.50 0.54 -26.16
CA SER A 653 -7.65 -0.58 -27.11
C SER A 653 -8.87 -1.45 -26.76
N CYS A 654 -9.75 -1.64 -27.73
CA CYS A 654 -10.77 -2.70 -27.72
C CYS A 654 -10.10 -3.97 -28.26
N LEU A 655 -9.86 -4.96 -27.39
CA LEU A 655 -9.12 -6.17 -27.73
C LEU A 655 -9.99 -7.21 -28.46
N ASN A 656 -9.39 -8.33 -28.84
CA ASN A 656 -10.10 -9.42 -29.51
C ASN A 656 -11.35 -9.82 -28.72
N ASN A 657 -12.45 -10.05 -29.44
CA ASN A 657 -13.78 -10.38 -28.91
C ASN A 657 -14.47 -9.29 -28.08
N SER A 658 -13.79 -8.17 -27.78
CA SER A 658 -14.44 -7.10 -27.02
C SER A 658 -15.52 -6.36 -27.83
N TYR A 659 -16.56 -5.90 -27.14
CA TYR A 659 -17.69 -5.18 -27.71
C TYR A 659 -17.97 -3.87 -26.96
N PHE A 660 -17.59 -2.76 -27.59
CA PHE A 660 -17.93 -1.41 -27.15
C PHE A 660 -19.25 -0.95 -27.78
N LYS A 661 -20.24 -0.56 -26.96
CA LYS A 661 -21.51 0.01 -27.43
C LYS A 661 -21.75 1.43 -26.93
N MET A 662 -22.20 2.29 -27.84
CA MET A 662 -22.77 3.60 -27.53
C MET A 662 -24.29 3.55 -27.69
N ASN A 663 -25.07 3.80 -26.63
CA ASN A 663 -26.52 3.91 -26.72
C ASN A 663 -26.93 5.24 -27.38
N ASN A 664 -28.23 5.38 -27.66
CA ASN A 664 -28.76 6.57 -28.33
C ASN A 664 -28.32 7.86 -27.64
N THR A 665 -27.99 8.88 -28.42
CA THR A 665 -27.58 10.22 -27.97
C THR A 665 -26.44 10.25 -26.94
N SER A 666 -25.61 9.21 -26.90
CA SER A 666 -24.37 9.19 -26.12
C SER A 666 -23.18 9.75 -26.90
N PHE A 667 -22.11 10.11 -26.20
CA PHE A 667 -20.94 10.75 -26.80
C PHE A 667 -19.66 10.06 -26.34
N VAL A 668 -18.76 9.85 -27.29
CA VAL A 668 -17.37 9.45 -27.00
C VAL A 668 -16.46 10.44 -27.70
N ASN A 669 -15.59 11.12 -26.95
CA ASN A 669 -14.60 12.04 -27.49
C ASN A 669 -13.20 11.47 -27.29
N VAL A 670 -12.36 11.44 -28.32
CA VAL A 670 -10.93 11.10 -28.22
C VAL A 670 -10.15 12.39 -28.43
N ASP A 671 -9.34 12.78 -27.46
CA ASP A 671 -8.75 14.13 -27.38
C ASP A 671 -7.26 14.16 -27.01
N ASN A 672 -6.61 15.32 -27.20
CA ASN A 672 -5.25 15.64 -26.78
C ASN A 672 -4.17 14.65 -27.21
N GLY A 673 -4.27 14.17 -28.45
CA GLY A 673 -3.32 13.21 -29.03
C GLY A 673 -3.57 11.76 -28.62
N SER A 674 -4.69 11.49 -27.96
CA SER A 674 -5.06 10.14 -27.54
C SER A 674 -5.47 9.26 -28.72
N THR A 675 -5.46 7.95 -28.50
CA THR A 675 -5.80 6.94 -29.51
C THR A 675 -6.89 6.01 -29.01
N LEU A 676 -7.91 5.79 -29.84
CA LEU A 676 -8.86 4.68 -29.71
C LEU A 676 -8.52 3.65 -30.79
N SER A 677 -8.28 2.40 -30.40
CA SER A 677 -7.87 1.32 -31.30
C SER A 677 -8.84 0.15 -31.24
N LEU A 678 -9.38 -0.23 -32.40
CA LEU A 678 -10.18 -1.45 -32.56
C LEU A 678 -9.25 -2.55 -33.06
N LYS A 679 -8.89 -3.50 -32.19
CA LYS A 679 -8.04 -4.64 -32.53
C LYS A 679 -8.82 -5.70 -33.31
N SER A 680 -8.12 -6.60 -33.99
CA SER A 680 -8.74 -7.75 -34.67
C SER A 680 -9.73 -8.46 -33.75
N GLY A 681 -10.93 -8.74 -34.25
CA GLY A 681 -12.02 -9.41 -33.52
C GLY A 681 -12.85 -8.51 -32.61
N SER A 682 -12.45 -7.25 -32.39
CA SER A 682 -13.27 -6.29 -31.62
C SER A 682 -14.44 -5.73 -32.42
N LYS A 683 -15.48 -5.28 -31.71
CA LYS A 683 -16.66 -4.61 -32.25
C LYS A 683 -16.89 -3.27 -31.55
N TYR A 684 -17.14 -2.22 -32.33
CA TYR A 684 -17.61 -0.93 -31.84
C TYR A 684 -18.94 -0.59 -32.51
N GLU A 685 -19.98 -0.29 -31.72
CA GLU A 685 -21.31 0.08 -32.21
C GLU A 685 -21.71 1.51 -31.80
N VAL A 686 -22.14 2.30 -32.79
CA VAL A 686 -22.65 3.68 -32.62
C VAL A 686 -24.13 3.73 -32.97
N ASN A 687 -25.00 3.91 -31.96
CA ASN A 687 -26.45 3.96 -32.16
C ASN A 687 -26.99 5.36 -32.53
N SER A 688 -28.31 5.43 -32.72
CA SER A 688 -28.98 6.62 -33.24
C SER A 688 -28.74 7.87 -32.38
N GLY A 689 -28.31 8.97 -33.02
CA GLY A 689 -27.96 10.21 -32.35
C GLY A 689 -26.67 10.16 -31.53
N ALA A 690 -26.02 8.99 -31.41
CA ALA A 690 -24.75 8.85 -30.73
C ALA A 690 -23.60 9.35 -31.61
N ILE A 691 -22.57 9.96 -30.99
CA ILE A 691 -21.45 10.56 -31.71
C ILE A 691 -20.12 10.10 -31.12
N LEU A 692 -19.36 9.33 -31.91
CA LEU A 692 -17.93 9.12 -31.69
C LEU A 692 -17.16 10.22 -32.42
N ARG A 693 -16.42 11.03 -31.67
CA ARG A 693 -15.66 12.17 -32.19
C ARG A 693 -14.17 11.97 -31.92
N ILE A 694 -13.39 12.00 -32.98
CA ILE A 694 -11.93 12.01 -32.94
C ILE A 694 -11.48 13.45 -33.17
N ARG A 695 -11.03 14.11 -32.10
CA ARG A 695 -10.64 15.52 -32.15
C ARG A 695 -9.28 15.69 -32.81
N SER A 696 -8.95 16.95 -33.10
CA SER A 696 -7.68 17.34 -33.72
C SER A 696 -6.48 16.73 -32.98
N GLY A 697 -5.55 16.14 -33.74
CA GLY A 697 -4.35 15.46 -33.23
C GLY A 697 -4.57 14.04 -32.70
N SER A 698 -5.81 13.61 -32.49
CA SER A 698 -6.14 12.28 -31.94
C SER A 698 -6.38 11.24 -33.04
N THR A 699 -6.35 9.95 -32.69
CA THR A 699 -6.41 8.87 -33.68
C THR A 699 -7.51 7.83 -33.37
N LEU A 700 -8.24 7.41 -34.40
CA LEU A 700 -9.01 6.17 -34.43
C LEU A 700 -8.26 5.16 -35.32
N VAL A 701 -7.93 3.99 -34.77
CA VAL A 701 -7.32 2.88 -35.52
C VAL A 701 -8.35 1.79 -35.72
N ILE A 702 -8.53 1.34 -36.97
CA ILE A 702 -9.42 0.22 -37.34
C ILE A 702 -8.57 -0.90 -37.94
N GLU A 703 -8.17 -1.87 -37.10
CA GLU A 703 -7.32 -2.98 -37.52
C GLU A 703 -8.06 -4.00 -38.37
N GLN A 704 -7.32 -4.74 -39.20
CA GLN A 704 -7.88 -5.87 -39.94
C GLN A 704 -8.61 -6.83 -38.99
N GLY A 705 -9.82 -7.24 -39.36
CA GLY A 705 -10.65 -8.14 -38.57
C GLY A 705 -11.47 -7.47 -37.46
N SER A 706 -11.29 -6.16 -37.20
CA SER A 706 -12.19 -5.39 -36.32
C SER A 706 -13.48 -4.98 -37.05
N GLN A 707 -14.50 -4.57 -36.30
CA GLN A 707 -15.80 -4.14 -36.83
C GLN A 707 -16.22 -2.79 -36.23
N LEU A 708 -16.48 -1.81 -37.09
CA LEU A 708 -17.14 -0.54 -36.75
C LEU A 708 -18.55 -0.52 -37.36
N LEU A 709 -19.57 -0.60 -36.52
CA LEU A 709 -20.98 -0.53 -36.90
C LEU A 709 -21.56 0.83 -36.53
N ILE A 710 -22.05 1.56 -37.51
CA ILE A 710 -22.75 2.83 -37.33
C ILE A 710 -24.20 2.62 -37.75
N ASN A 711 -25.12 2.62 -36.79
CA ASN A 711 -26.56 2.43 -37.04
C ASN A 711 -27.23 3.74 -37.49
N ASP A 712 -28.48 3.65 -37.95
CA ASP A 712 -29.21 4.77 -38.52
C ASP A 712 -29.28 5.98 -37.57
N GLY A 713 -28.76 7.12 -38.03
CA GLY A 713 -28.66 8.36 -37.27
C GLY A 713 -27.44 8.44 -36.34
N GLY A 714 -26.64 7.38 -36.22
CA GLY A 714 -25.34 7.40 -35.53
C GLY A 714 -24.24 8.05 -36.37
N GLN A 715 -23.23 8.62 -35.70
CA GLN A 715 -22.18 9.37 -36.38
C GLN A 715 -20.77 9.08 -35.82
N VAL A 716 -19.81 8.95 -36.73
CA VAL A 716 -18.38 9.02 -36.43
C VAL A 716 -17.80 10.24 -37.13
N ILE A 717 -17.06 11.09 -36.41
CA ILE A 717 -16.52 12.35 -36.92
C ILE A 717 -15.01 12.41 -36.65
N ILE A 718 -14.22 12.59 -37.70
CA ILE A 718 -12.78 12.85 -37.62
C ILE A 718 -12.56 14.34 -37.90
N GLU A 719 -12.15 15.12 -36.90
CA GLU A 719 -12.08 16.58 -36.96
C GLU A 719 -10.68 17.10 -37.24
N GLY A 720 -10.55 18.16 -38.06
CA GLY A 720 -9.33 18.97 -38.17
C GLY A 720 -8.07 18.18 -38.47
N THR A 721 -7.14 18.07 -37.54
CA THR A 721 -5.92 17.26 -37.70
C THR A 721 -6.03 15.83 -37.16
N GLY A 722 -7.20 15.43 -36.66
CA GLY A 722 -7.48 14.08 -36.18
C GLY A 722 -7.33 13.07 -37.32
N LYS A 723 -7.09 11.80 -36.97
CA LYS A 723 -6.72 10.75 -37.91
C LYS A 723 -7.64 9.53 -37.81
N LEU A 724 -8.13 9.06 -38.95
CA LEU A 724 -8.59 7.69 -39.14
C LEU A 724 -7.45 6.88 -39.75
N ASP A 725 -6.88 5.95 -38.99
CA ASP A 725 -5.88 4.98 -39.44
C ASP A 725 -6.57 3.66 -39.78
N TYR A 726 -6.85 3.47 -41.07
CA TYR A 726 -7.56 2.32 -41.58
C TYR A 726 -6.59 1.23 -42.03
N GLN A 727 -6.67 0.07 -41.36
CA GLN A 727 -5.78 -1.07 -41.62
C GLN A 727 -6.53 -2.31 -42.11
N GLY A 728 -7.73 -2.12 -42.66
CA GLY A 728 -8.52 -3.17 -43.30
C GLY A 728 -9.59 -3.82 -42.42
N GLY A 729 -10.03 -3.17 -41.34
CA GLY A 729 -11.21 -3.62 -40.60
C GLY A 729 -12.52 -3.29 -41.35
N THR A 730 -13.63 -3.83 -40.85
CA THR A 730 -14.94 -3.69 -41.50
C THR A 730 -15.65 -2.44 -41.00
N ILE A 731 -16.15 -1.61 -41.92
CA ILE A 731 -17.02 -0.48 -41.62
C ILE A 731 -18.41 -0.74 -42.21
N THR A 732 -19.44 -0.69 -41.36
CA THR A 732 -20.84 -0.88 -41.77
C THR A 732 -21.66 0.35 -41.39
N LEU A 733 -22.26 1.00 -42.40
CA LEU A 733 -23.16 2.13 -42.27
C LEU A 733 -24.61 1.65 -42.41
N ASN A 734 -25.17 1.16 -41.32
CA ASN A 734 -26.48 0.49 -41.26
C ASN A 734 -27.63 1.49 -41.12
N GLY A 735 -28.11 2.02 -42.25
CA GLY A 735 -29.22 2.97 -42.31
C GLY A 735 -28.87 4.21 -43.15
N SER A 736 -29.86 4.84 -43.80
CA SER A 736 -29.64 5.98 -44.70
C SER A 736 -29.05 7.22 -44.01
N ASN A 737 -29.19 7.32 -42.69
CA ASN A 737 -28.68 8.41 -41.87
C ASN A 737 -27.41 8.04 -41.09
N ALA A 738 -26.87 6.82 -41.26
CA ALA A 738 -25.58 6.44 -40.68
C ALA A 738 -24.45 7.21 -41.40
N LYS A 739 -23.61 7.91 -40.62
CA LYS A 739 -22.60 8.83 -41.17
C LYS A 739 -21.21 8.58 -40.62
N LEU A 740 -20.24 8.44 -41.54
CA LEU A 740 -18.80 8.60 -41.25
C LEU A 740 -18.33 9.91 -41.89
N GLU A 741 -17.99 10.91 -41.08
CA GLU A 741 -17.49 12.21 -41.54
C GLU A 741 -15.98 12.32 -41.32
N ILE A 742 -15.24 12.56 -42.41
CA ILE A 742 -13.79 12.73 -42.40
C ILE A 742 -13.49 14.18 -42.80
N ALA A 743 -13.43 15.05 -41.80
CA ALA A 743 -12.93 16.42 -41.95
C ALA A 743 -11.40 16.48 -41.76
N GLY A 744 -10.83 15.53 -41.02
CA GLY A 744 -9.40 15.39 -40.82
C GLY A 744 -8.72 14.41 -41.78
N ASN A 745 -7.73 13.70 -41.25
CA ASN A 745 -6.82 12.84 -42.00
C ASN A 745 -7.35 11.40 -42.08
N LEU A 746 -7.23 10.78 -43.26
CA LEU A 746 -7.39 9.36 -43.51
C LEU A 746 -6.04 8.79 -43.92
N THR A 747 -5.60 7.73 -43.27
CA THR A 747 -4.45 6.92 -43.71
C THR A 747 -4.92 5.50 -44.00
N ILE A 748 -4.58 4.99 -45.17
CA ILE A 748 -4.90 3.64 -45.61
C ILE A 748 -3.60 2.83 -45.59
N ALA A 749 -3.56 1.75 -44.80
CA ALA A 749 -2.38 0.90 -44.70
C ALA A 749 -2.05 0.21 -46.03
N ALA A 750 -0.79 -0.21 -46.20
CA ALA A 750 -0.31 -0.82 -47.42
C ALA A 750 -1.14 -2.07 -47.80
N ASN A 751 -1.42 -2.23 -49.10
CA ASN A 751 -2.23 -3.33 -49.65
C ASN A 751 -3.65 -3.45 -49.05
N LYS A 752 -4.21 -2.36 -48.53
CA LYS A 752 -5.59 -2.31 -48.03
C LYS A 752 -6.45 -1.44 -48.94
N THR A 753 -7.73 -1.78 -49.04
CA THR A 753 -8.73 -0.96 -49.74
C THR A 753 -9.66 -0.32 -48.72
N PHE A 754 -9.76 1.01 -48.70
CA PHE A 754 -10.75 1.69 -47.87
C PHE A 754 -12.14 1.46 -48.45
N THR A 755 -13.00 0.80 -47.69
CA THR A 755 -14.34 0.42 -48.13
C THR A 755 -15.33 0.41 -46.96
N PHE A 756 -16.61 0.48 -47.28
CA PHE A 756 -17.71 0.36 -46.32
C PHE A 756 -18.88 -0.39 -46.95
N SER A 757 -19.78 -0.88 -46.11
CA SER A 757 -21.03 -1.55 -46.51
C SER A 757 -22.26 -0.84 -45.93
N GLY A 758 -23.45 -1.12 -46.46
CA GLY A 758 -24.72 -0.58 -45.98
C GLY A 758 -25.25 0.60 -46.80
N SER A 759 -26.31 1.24 -46.30
CA SER A 759 -27.06 2.30 -47.01
C SER A 759 -26.74 3.72 -46.55
N GLY A 760 -25.83 3.89 -45.58
CA GLY A 760 -25.38 5.20 -45.12
C GLY A 760 -24.33 5.83 -46.05
N TYR A 761 -23.61 6.82 -45.56
CA TYR A 761 -22.64 7.56 -46.39
C TYR A 761 -21.37 7.99 -45.64
N VAL A 762 -20.29 8.07 -46.42
CA VAL A 762 -19.04 8.71 -45.99
C VAL A 762 -19.03 10.15 -46.53
N LYS A 763 -18.78 11.13 -45.66
CA LYS A 763 -18.67 12.54 -46.03
C LYS A 763 -17.24 13.00 -45.83
N PHE A 764 -16.56 13.35 -46.92
CA PHE A 764 -15.28 14.07 -46.86
C PHE A 764 -15.57 15.57 -46.77
N SER A 765 -15.19 16.21 -45.67
CA SER A 765 -15.54 17.62 -45.38
C SER A 765 -14.35 18.49 -45.00
N SER A 766 -13.13 18.03 -45.26
CA SER A 766 -11.91 18.78 -44.94
C SER A 766 -11.88 20.12 -45.67
N THR A 767 -11.53 21.18 -44.93
CA THR A 767 -11.30 22.53 -45.46
C THR A 767 -9.81 22.82 -45.69
N ALA A 768 -8.92 21.85 -45.45
CA ALA A 768 -7.49 22.01 -45.69
C ALA A 768 -7.23 22.22 -47.19
N SER A 769 -6.36 23.18 -47.54
CA SER A 769 -6.04 23.50 -48.93
C SER A 769 -5.25 22.35 -49.59
N SER A 770 -5.91 21.63 -50.50
CA SER A 770 -5.45 20.52 -51.36
C SER A 770 -5.03 19.19 -50.67
N ALA A 771 -5.63 18.09 -51.15
CA ALA A 771 -5.31 16.64 -51.19
C ALA A 771 -4.45 15.93 -50.10
N ASN A 772 -3.96 16.61 -49.06
CA ASN A 772 -3.01 16.03 -48.09
C ASN A 772 -3.69 15.33 -46.92
N ASN A 773 -5.02 15.34 -46.86
CA ASN A 773 -5.79 14.72 -45.78
C ASN A 773 -6.13 13.25 -46.08
N ILE A 774 -5.71 12.70 -47.23
CA ILE A 774 -5.82 11.27 -47.53
C ILE A 774 -4.44 10.76 -47.92
N THR A 775 -3.93 9.77 -47.17
CA THR A 775 -2.66 9.09 -47.43
C THR A 775 -2.94 7.63 -47.77
N ALA A 776 -2.71 7.25 -49.02
CA ALA A 776 -2.77 5.88 -49.50
C ALA A 776 -1.35 5.30 -49.54
N ASN A 777 -1.03 4.34 -48.67
CA ASN A 777 0.27 3.67 -48.69
C ASN A 777 0.42 2.70 -49.88
N ALA A 778 1.62 2.15 -50.08
CA ALA A 778 1.92 1.28 -51.23
C ALA A 778 0.87 0.16 -51.45
N GLY A 779 0.34 0.06 -52.66
CA GLY A 779 -0.65 -0.95 -53.03
C GLY A 779 -2.04 -0.78 -52.42
N SER A 780 -2.30 0.34 -51.72
CA SER A 780 -3.63 0.64 -51.19
C SER A 780 -4.53 1.32 -52.22
N ALA A 781 -5.84 1.21 -52.02
CA ALA A 781 -6.87 1.74 -52.91
C ALA A 781 -8.01 2.42 -52.14
#